data_AF-A0A916FH72-F1
#
_entry.id   AF-A0A916FH72-F1
#
_cell.length_a   1.000
_cell.length_b   1.000
_cell.length_c   1.000
_cell.angle_alpha   90.00
_cell.angle_beta   90.00
_cell.angle_gamma   90.00
#
_symmetry.space_group_name_H-M   'P 1'
#
loop_
_entity.id
_entity.type
_entity.pdbx_description
1 polymer ?
#
loop_
_entity_poly.entity_id
_entity_poly.type
_entity_poly.pdbx_seq_one_letter_code
_entity_poly.pdbx_strand_id
1 'polypeptide(L)'
;MKHLMLVLAGTLLLLLLTITAVASFAAPSPEAGDAPLLIVTPAEVTVLVPISTAAVITRPLFIDNVMTGTTLTWSITLSPSAEIQLSAAPLSGTNAATVNVQIDVNPITATGLYTAYLIVSTEPSTTLGAPITIPISVLAVELLHQVYLPVIARDHGMLLPPPPLGLAFISSAKYGGNETRYQRALAVNGRLNRWPLYWNEIETQAVAQPRIYQWTAADNNIAADLNHGLTVLPILLFTPNGLDTGGSRLAPLPQIGAGLHARLNDTTGNRPAAPASVTTPPQGLYLSVFNDGTDTPGPGKSINPDNRWAHFVNAAVNRYKPGGTLAQQQGWTDDRGVRYWEIWNEPDLDVFFTGTITDYARLLKVGYLAARAADPQAQIVLGGLVHWQQAGWFSALLDLLGHDPAAVENHYFMDKVAVHNYFWAWQTFGYLYPDRVQLDSHGLQDVDLWLTETGVPVCGEGTLPACDDPQNRWYRASPDEQAAYLIQSAAYAAWLKTEAFVWFQLFDDCGNQCGVDAYGLLRNDNTPRLSYQTYPLVFDQLTNVQPYWRDRRTITATNWISGNQEILAFKRPATGERIVVMWTRYYTDATVVLSATAPSARLFYPDGSFQTIFPNGGAYAISLPAASNRNFLGTNGGVAPDSTGSAPIGGSPRILVEIDPAVKP
;
A
#
# COMPACT_ATOMS: atom_id res chain seq x y z
N MET A 1 -5.23 -15.78 1.02
CA MET A 1 -4.75 -16.37 -0.25
C MET A 1 -5.88 -17.12 -0.93
N LYS A 2 -6.36 -16.67 -2.10
CA LYS A 2 -6.80 -17.62 -3.12
C LYS A 2 -5.58 -17.90 -3.99
N HIS A 3 -4.88 -18.99 -3.70
CA HIS A 3 -3.79 -19.44 -4.56
C HIS A 3 -4.41 -20.22 -5.71
N LEU A 4 -4.50 -19.60 -6.89
CA LEU A 4 -4.73 -20.37 -8.10
C LEU A 4 -3.38 -20.89 -8.55
N MET A 5 -3.06 -22.11 -8.13
CA MET A 5 -1.83 -22.80 -8.50
C MET A 5 -2.18 -23.78 -9.62
N LEU A 6 -1.73 -23.50 -10.83
CA LEU A 6 -1.93 -24.39 -11.97
C LEU A 6 -0.91 -25.53 -11.87
N VAL A 7 -1.40 -26.75 -11.60
CA VAL A 7 -0.57 -27.96 -11.61
C VAL A 7 -0.82 -28.70 -12.93
N LEU A 8 0.17 -28.70 -13.82
CA LEU A 8 0.19 -29.57 -15.00
C LEU A 8 0.92 -30.85 -14.64
N ALA A 9 0.17 -31.91 -14.36
CA ALA A 9 0.65 -33.29 -14.39
C ALA A 9 0.03 -33.96 -15.62
N GLY A 10 0.77 -34.82 -16.31
CA GLY A 10 0.33 -35.47 -17.56
C GLY A 10 -1.14 -35.94 -17.53
N THR A 11 -1.88 -35.61 -18.60
CA THR A 11 -3.28 -35.96 -18.90
C THR A 11 -4.37 -35.73 -17.83
N LEU A 12 -4.06 -35.18 -16.65
CA LEU A 12 -5.08 -34.91 -15.63
C LEU A 12 -4.96 -33.47 -15.11
N LEU A 13 -5.96 -32.66 -15.44
CA LEU A 13 -6.13 -31.30 -14.96
C LEU A 13 -6.83 -31.37 -13.58
N LEU A 14 -6.12 -31.12 -12.48
CA LEU A 14 -6.74 -30.95 -11.17
C LEU A 14 -6.79 -29.46 -10.80
N LEU A 15 -8.01 -28.94 -10.64
CA LEU A 15 -8.29 -27.65 -10.04
C LEU A 15 -8.36 -27.83 -8.52
N LEU A 16 -7.43 -27.23 -7.76
CA LEU A 16 -7.52 -27.19 -6.30
C LEU A 16 -7.84 -25.76 -5.86
N LEU A 17 -9.10 -25.53 -5.46
CA LEU A 17 -9.49 -24.37 -4.67
C LEU A 17 -9.22 -24.68 -3.20
N THR A 18 -8.31 -23.96 -2.56
CA THR A 18 -8.32 -23.85 -1.10
C THR A 18 -9.42 -22.86 -0.70
N ILE A 19 -10.54 -23.39 -0.25
CA ILE A 19 -11.57 -22.64 0.48
C ILE A 19 -11.14 -22.69 1.94
N THR A 20 -10.67 -21.58 2.51
CA THR A 20 -10.70 -21.43 3.97
C THR A 20 -12.17 -21.34 4.36
N ALA A 21 -12.79 -22.47 4.67
CA ALA A 21 -14.04 -22.46 5.38
C ALA A 21 -13.72 -21.98 6.80
N VAL A 22 -14.00 -20.71 7.08
CA VAL A 22 -14.26 -20.32 8.46
C VAL A 22 -15.52 -21.08 8.83
N ALA A 23 -15.38 -22.18 9.57
CA ALA A 23 -16.53 -22.81 10.19
C ALA A 23 -17.15 -21.75 11.11
N SER A 24 -18.27 -21.16 10.69
CA SER A 24 -19.10 -20.34 11.55
C SER A 24 -19.69 -21.27 12.61
N PHE A 25 -19.02 -21.38 13.76
CA PHE A 25 -19.66 -21.97 14.91
C PHE A 25 -20.66 -20.94 15.41
N ALA A 26 -21.95 -21.27 15.31
CA ALA A 26 -22.97 -20.58 16.08
C ALA A 26 -22.53 -20.62 17.55
N ALA A 27 -22.54 -19.46 18.23
CA ALA A 27 -22.27 -19.40 19.66
C ALA A 27 -23.15 -20.45 20.37
N PRO A 28 -22.58 -21.30 21.23
CA PRO A 28 -23.37 -22.30 21.92
C PRO A 28 -24.45 -21.62 22.76
N SER A 29 -25.62 -22.25 22.83
CA SER A 29 -26.73 -21.81 23.67
C SER A 29 -26.32 -21.66 25.15
N PRO A 30 -27.04 -20.83 25.94
CA PRO A 30 -26.62 -20.40 27.29
C PRO A 30 -26.54 -21.51 28.37
N GLU A 31 -26.65 -22.79 27.99
CA GLU A 31 -26.59 -23.93 28.90
C GLU A 31 -25.19 -24.59 28.97
N ALA A 32 -24.20 -24.10 28.22
CA ALA A 32 -22.81 -24.57 28.33
C ALA A 32 -22.07 -23.85 29.47
N GLY A 33 -22.25 -24.33 30.70
CA GLY A 33 -21.59 -23.81 31.91
C GLY A 33 -20.07 -24.03 31.91
N ASP A 34 -19.34 -23.06 32.49
CA ASP A 34 -17.95 -23.04 33.02
C ASP A 34 -16.80 -23.83 32.35
N ALA A 35 -17.02 -24.52 31.21
CA ALA A 35 -16.03 -25.34 30.53
C ALA A 35 -15.16 -24.50 29.56
N PRO A 36 -13.84 -24.73 29.49
CA PRO A 36 -12.98 -24.11 28.48
C PRO A 36 -13.41 -24.47 27.03
N LEU A 37 -13.05 -23.62 26.06
CA LEU A 37 -13.26 -23.88 24.63
C LEU A 37 -11.92 -23.81 23.88
N LEU A 38 -11.52 -24.93 23.29
CA LEU A 38 -10.32 -25.04 22.46
C LEU A 38 -10.60 -24.59 21.03
N ILE A 39 -9.77 -23.68 20.51
CA ILE A 39 -9.68 -23.37 19.08
C ILE A 39 -8.24 -23.59 18.61
N VAL A 40 -8.08 -24.20 17.42
CA VAL A 40 -6.77 -24.41 16.78
C VAL A 40 -6.81 -23.84 15.35
N THR A 41 -5.85 -22.96 15.04
CA THR A 41 -5.78 -22.27 13.75
C THR A 41 -4.39 -22.44 13.11
N PRO A 42 -4.30 -22.82 11.82
CA PRO A 42 -5.39 -23.27 10.95
C PRO A 42 -5.96 -24.64 11.36
N ALA A 43 -7.22 -24.90 10.96
CA ALA A 43 -7.90 -26.17 11.22
C ALA A 43 -7.38 -27.35 10.36
N GLU A 44 -6.55 -27.06 9.35
CA GLU A 44 -5.83 -28.03 8.52
C GLU A 44 -4.51 -27.43 8.03
N VAL A 45 -3.55 -28.28 7.67
CA VAL A 45 -2.26 -27.86 7.11
C VAL A 45 -2.05 -28.52 5.75
N THR A 46 -2.02 -27.72 4.68
CA THR A 46 -1.73 -28.21 3.33
C THR A 46 -0.42 -27.64 2.80
N VAL A 47 0.40 -28.50 2.19
CA VAL A 47 1.73 -28.16 1.68
C VAL A 47 1.89 -28.72 0.27
N LEU A 48 2.43 -27.91 -0.65
CA LEU A 48 2.84 -28.35 -1.99
C LEU A 48 4.36 -28.39 -2.09
N VAL A 49 4.92 -29.49 -2.61
CA VAL A 49 6.37 -29.69 -2.73
C VAL A 49 6.77 -30.30 -4.08
N PRO A 50 7.85 -29.84 -4.73
CA PRO A 50 8.46 -30.59 -5.83
C PRO A 50 9.20 -31.83 -5.28
N ILE A 51 9.02 -33.00 -5.88
CA ILE A 51 9.72 -34.25 -5.50
C ILE A 51 11.25 -34.14 -5.61
N SER A 52 11.75 -33.18 -6.38
CA SER A 52 13.18 -32.92 -6.56
C SER A 52 13.80 -32.10 -5.42
N THR A 53 13.00 -31.63 -4.46
CA THR A 53 13.45 -30.73 -3.39
C THR A 53 13.42 -31.45 -2.04
N ALA A 54 14.59 -31.73 -1.48
CA ALA A 54 14.72 -32.10 -0.08
C ALA A 54 14.38 -30.86 0.79
N ALA A 55 13.36 -30.96 1.63
CA ALA A 55 12.88 -29.84 2.44
C ALA A 55 12.26 -30.30 3.77
N VAL A 56 12.49 -29.49 4.82
CA VAL A 56 11.71 -29.53 6.05
C VAL A 56 10.88 -28.27 6.12
N ILE A 57 9.56 -28.43 6.20
CA ILE A 57 8.61 -27.33 6.07
C ILE A 57 8.01 -27.03 7.42
N THR A 58 8.20 -25.81 7.91
CA THR A 58 7.65 -25.38 9.19
C THR A 58 6.32 -24.63 8.98
N ARG A 59 5.31 -24.97 9.77
CA ARG A 59 3.99 -24.32 9.80
C ARG A 59 3.58 -24.03 11.24
N PRO A 60 3.20 -22.79 11.57
CA PRO A 60 2.67 -22.48 12.89
C PRO A 60 1.23 -22.99 13.01
N LEU A 61 0.92 -23.57 14.17
CA LEU A 61 -0.43 -23.79 14.68
C LEU A 61 -0.61 -22.91 15.91
N PHE A 62 -1.71 -22.17 15.95
CA PHE A 62 -2.12 -21.36 17.09
C PHE A 62 -3.17 -22.13 17.87
N ILE A 63 -2.89 -22.44 19.13
CA ILE A 63 -3.84 -23.01 20.07
C ILE A 63 -4.35 -21.87 20.94
N ASP A 64 -5.66 -21.81 21.16
CA ASP A 64 -6.28 -20.77 21.99
C ASP A 64 -7.37 -21.36 22.92
N ASN A 65 -7.53 -20.73 24.08
CA ASN A 65 -8.66 -20.91 24.99
C ASN A 65 -9.49 -19.63 24.98
N VAL A 66 -10.59 -19.64 24.23
CA VAL A 66 -11.38 -18.42 24.00
C VAL A 66 -12.41 -18.14 25.11
N MET A 67 -12.45 -18.97 26.17
CA MET A 67 -13.35 -18.80 27.30
C MET A 67 -12.65 -18.12 28.48
N THR A 68 -12.96 -16.84 28.70
CA THR A 68 -12.41 -16.01 29.78
C THR A 68 -12.74 -16.59 31.17
N GLY A 69 -11.76 -16.62 32.06
CA GLY A 69 -11.93 -17.13 33.44
C GLY A 69 -11.82 -18.65 33.58
N THR A 70 -11.61 -19.38 32.48
CA THR A 70 -11.34 -20.82 32.48
C THR A 70 -9.86 -21.10 32.24
N THR A 71 -9.40 -22.32 32.51
CA THR A 71 -8.04 -22.76 32.18
C THR A 71 -8.08 -24.15 31.56
N LEU A 72 -7.35 -24.34 30.47
CA LEU A 72 -7.08 -25.66 29.89
C LEU A 72 -5.58 -25.88 29.79
N THR A 73 -5.14 -27.11 30.02
CA THR A 73 -3.83 -27.58 29.54
C THR A 73 -4.05 -28.43 28.30
N TRP A 74 -3.07 -28.47 27.41
CA TRP A 74 -3.17 -29.20 26.16
C TRP A 74 -1.88 -29.98 25.88
N SER A 75 -2.02 -31.06 25.12
CA SER A 75 -0.92 -31.90 24.62
C SER A 75 -1.16 -32.30 23.18
N ILE A 76 -0.07 -32.47 22.43
CA ILE A 76 -0.09 -32.82 21.01
C ILE A 76 0.43 -34.24 20.85
N THR A 77 -0.38 -35.07 20.19
CA THR A 77 0.03 -36.37 19.68
C THR A 77 0.17 -36.30 18.17
N LEU A 78 1.34 -36.67 17.66
CA LEU A 78 1.61 -36.73 16.22
C LEU A 78 1.33 -38.15 15.71
N SER A 79 0.61 -38.27 14.59
CA SER A 79 0.50 -39.52 13.87
C SER A 79 1.34 -39.43 12.59
N PRO A 80 2.62 -39.86 12.62
CA PRO A 80 3.42 -39.90 11.41
C PRO A 80 2.84 -40.92 10.42
N SER A 81 2.99 -40.67 9.12
CA SER A 81 2.82 -41.69 8.10
C SER A 81 4.20 -42.25 7.72
N ALA A 82 4.26 -43.39 7.04
CA ALA A 82 5.54 -43.96 6.58
C ALA A 82 6.32 -43.01 5.65
N GLU A 83 5.63 -42.02 5.07
CA GLU A 83 6.12 -41.15 4.00
C GLU A 83 6.20 -39.66 4.43
N ILE A 84 5.56 -39.27 5.54
CA ILE A 84 5.66 -37.93 6.14
C ILE A 84 6.15 -38.04 7.58
N GLN A 85 7.33 -37.49 7.86
CA GLN A 85 7.85 -37.37 9.21
C GLN A 85 7.42 -36.02 9.81
N LEU A 86 6.81 -36.07 10.99
CA LEU A 86 6.31 -34.89 11.69
C LEU A 86 7.06 -34.66 12.99
N SER A 87 7.38 -33.41 13.29
CA SER A 87 7.77 -32.95 14.63
C SER A 87 6.97 -31.70 14.98
N ALA A 88 6.80 -31.42 16.28
CA ALA A 88 6.13 -30.21 16.74
C ALA A 88 6.75 -29.71 18.04
N ALA A 89 6.81 -28.40 18.22
CA ALA A 89 7.28 -27.78 19.46
C ALA A 89 6.56 -26.45 19.76
N PRO A 90 6.07 -26.23 20.99
CA PRO A 90 6.04 -27.19 22.11
C PRO A 90 4.97 -28.29 21.93
N LEU A 91 5.17 -29.45 22.57
CA LEU A 91 4.21 -30.59 22.53
C LEU A 91 3.12 -30.50 23.60
N SER A 92 3.21 -29.54 24.51
CA SER A 92 2.23 -29.30 25.55
C SER A 92 2.28 -27.85 26.01
N GLY A 93 1.18 -27.35 26.56
CA GLY A 93 1.11 -26.01 27.13
C GLY A 93 -0.19 -25.76 27.89
N THR A 94 -0.42 -24.49 28.23
CA THR A 94 -1.59 -24.03 28.99
C THR A 94 -2.21 -22.86 28.26
N ASN A 95 -3.54 -22.87 28.08
CA ASN A 95 -4.28 -21.87 27.32
C ASN A 95 -3.65 -21.62 25.94
N ALA A 96 -3.37 -20.35 25.60
CA ALA A 96 -2.91 -19.96 24.28
C ALA A 96 -1.41 -20.23 24.07
N ALA A 97 -1.06 -20.74 22.89
CA ALA A 97 0.33 -20.91 22.47
C ALA A 97 0.48 -21.04 20.95
N THR A 98 1.67 -20.72 20.46
CA THR A 98 2.10 -21.02 19.09
C THR A 98 2.94 -22.28 19.08
N VAL A 99 2.54 -23.26 18.27
CA VAL A 99 3.24 -24.54 18.05
C VAL A 99 3.81 -24.56 16.64
N ASN A 100 5.12 -24.75 16.52
CA ASN A 100 5.76 -24.94 15.22
C ASN A 100 5.71 -26.42 14.84
N VAL A 101 4.97 -26.75 13.79
CA VAL A 101 4.93 -28.10 13.19
C VAL A 101 5.94 -28.17 12.06
N GLN A 102 6.89 -29.08 12.14
CA GLN A 102 7.83 -29.38 11.05
C GLN A 102 7.36 -30.63 10.31
N ILE A 103 7.30 -30.50 8.99
CA ILE A 103 6.88 -31.54 8.04
C ILE A 103 8.11 -31.85 7.20
N ASP A 104 8.75 -32.98 7.49
CA ASP A 104 9.88 -33.49 6.71
C ASP A 104 9.34 -34.35 5.56
N VAL A 105 9.56 -33.83 4.35
CA VAL A 105 9.11 -34.43 3.08
C VAL A 105 10.25 -35.13 2.33
N ASN A 106 11.46 -35.21 2.91
CA ASN A 106 12.59 -35.90 2.30
C ASN A 106 12.30 -37.36 1.89
N PRO A 107 11.44 -38.13 2.60
CA PRO A 107 11.09 -39.48 2.18
C PRO A 107 10.21 -39.57 0.92
N ILE A 108 9.61 -38.46 0.47
CA ILE A 108 8.68 -38.45 -0.66
C ILE A 108 9.44 -38.47 -1.98
N THR A 109 9.32 -39.56 -2.74
CA THR A 109 10.06 -39.79 -4.00
C THR A 109 9.16 -39.89 -5.24
N ALA A 110 7.83 -39.88 -5.06
CA ALA A 110 6.86 -39.96 -6.13
C ALA A 110 5.84 -38.83 -6.04
N THR A 111 5.18 -38.53 -7.16
CA THR A 111 4.06 -37.58 -7.18
C THR A 111 2.83 -38.21 -6.55
N GLY A 112 2.06 -37.42 -5.81
CA GLY A 112 0.88 -37.93 -5.11
C GLY A 112 0.44 -37.05 -3.94
N LEU A 113 -0.69 -37.43 -3.35
CA LEU A 113 -1.20 -36.84 -2.12
C LEU A 113 -0.81 -37.74 -0.94
N TYR A 114 -0.08 -37.17 0.00
CA TYR A 114 0.37 -37.83 1.22
C TYR A 114 -0.32 -37.18 2.40
N THR A 115 -0.83 -37.97 3.35
CA THR A 115 -1.59 -37.44 4.48
C THR A 115 -1.00 -37.90 5.81
N ALA A 116 -1.00 -37.00 6.78
CA ALA A 116 -0.72 -37.27 8.18
C ALA A 116 -1.71 -36.44 9.03
N TYR A 117 -1.63 -36.55 10.35
CA TYR A 117 -2.43 -35.70 11.22
C TYR A 117 -1.76 -35.55 12.58
N LEU A 118 -2.19 -34.52 13.30
CA LEU A 118 -1.90 -34.38 14.72
C LEU A 118 -3.19 -34.19 15.51
N ILE A 119 -3.17 -34.59 16.77
CA ILE A 119 -4.31 -34.50 17.67
C ILE A 119 -3.92 -33.59 18.82
N VAL A 120 -4.71 -32.55 19.06
CA VAL A 120 -4.61 -31.71 20.26
C VAL A 120 -5.64 -32.20 21.27
N SER A 121 -5.18 -32.70 22.41
CA SER A 121 -6.01 -33.17 23.52
C SER A 121 -5.87 -32.22 24.71
N THR A 122 -6.89 -32.09 25.55
CA THR A 122 -6.88 -31.12 26.67
C THR A 122 -7.29 -31.73 28.01
N GLU A 123 -6.90 -31.05 29.09
CA GLU A 123 -7.49 -31.20 30.42
C GLU A 123 -8.06 -29.85 30.90
N PRO A 124 -9.30 -29.80 31.45
CA PRO A 124 -10.18 -30.94 31.70
C PRO A 124 -10.70 -31.55 30.38
N SER A 125 -10.86 -32.88 30.35
CA SER A 125 -11.44 -33.61 29.20
C SER A 125 -12.85 -33.15 28.79
N THR A 126 -13.52 -32.34 29.62
CA THR A 126 -14.80 -31.67 29.32
C THR A 126 -14.66 -30.39 28.49
N THR A 127 -13.44 -30.01 28.09
CA THR A 127 -13.18 -28.85 27.22
C THR A 127 -13.93 -29.00 25.89
N LEU A 128 -14.69 -27.97 25.52
CA LEU A 128 -15.40 -27.94 24.25
C LEU A 128 -14.41 -27.85 23.08
N GLY A 129 -14.66 -28.58 22.01
CA GLY A 129 -13.78 -28.60 20.83
C GLY A 129 -12.55 -29.50 20.94
N ALA A 130 -12.36 -30.22 22.06
CA ALA A 130 -11.25 -31.15 22.27
C ALA A 130 -11.74 -32.61 22.42
N PRO A 131 -10.96 -33.62 21.99
CA PRO A 131 -9.74 -33.48 21.19
C PRO A 131 -10.05 -33.04 19.76
N ILE A 132 -9.14 -32.28 19.15
CA ILE A 132 -9.25 -31.86 17.74
C ILE A 132 -8.14 -32.53 16.91
N THR A 133 -8.54 -33.12 15.78
CA THR A 133 -7.62 -33.71 14.81
C THR A 133 -7.37 -32.71 13.68
N ILE A 134 -6.12 -32.32 13.50
CA ILE A 134 -5.68 -31.41 12.44
C ILE A 134 -5.09 -32.26 11.31
N PRO A 135 -5.76 -32.35 10.14
CA PRO A 135 -5.21 -33.06 9.00
C PRO A 135 -4.03 -32.29 8.39
N ILE A 136 -3.01 -33.04 7.99
CA ILE A 136 -1.82 -32.55 7.29
C ILE A 136 -1.76 -33.22 5.93
N SER A 137 -1.82 -32.43 4.86
CA SER A 137 -1.78 -32.91 3.48
C SER A 137 -0.54 -32.38 2.76
N VAL A 138 0.26 -33.27 2.18
CA VAL A 138 1.40 -32.93 1.32
C VAL A 138 1.09 -33.39 -0.10
N LEU A 139 0.98 -32.44 -1.03
CA LEU A 139 0.85 -32.72 -2.45
C LEU A 139 2.23 -32.61 -3.11
N ALA A 140 2.78 -33.75 -3.52
CA ALA A 140 4.07 -33.84 -4.17
C ALA A 140 3.92 -33.86 -5.70
N VAL A 141 4.69 -33.01 -6.39
CA VAL A 141 4.60 -32.81 -7.85
C VAL A 141 5.98 -32.86 -8.50
N GLU A 142 6.06 -33.12 -9.81
CA GLU A 142 7.34 -33.17 -10.54
C GLU A 142 7.99 -31.77 -10.64
N LEU A 143 7.20 -30.77 -11.01
CA LEU A 143 7.65 -29.39 -11.18
C LEU A 143 6.58 -28.43 -10.65
N LEU A 144 7.05 -27.42 -9.92
CA LEU A 144 6.22 -26.36 -9.39
C LEU A 144 6.38 -25.11 -10.26
N HIS A 145 5.35 -24.77 -11.03
CA HIS A 145 5.32 -23.52 -11.76
C HIS A 145 4.56 -22.49 -10.91
N GLN A 146 5.26 -21.50 -10.37
CA GLN A 146 4.61 -20.31 -9.84
C GLN A 146 4.23 -19.41 -11.02
N VAL A 147 3.02 -19.65 -11.54
CA VAL A 147 2.40 -18.71 -12.45
C VAL A 147 1.64 -17.71 -11.59
N TYR A 148 2.14 -16.47 -11.51
CA TYR A 148 1.31 -15.35 -11.07
C TYR A 148 0.29 -15.10 -12.18
N LEU A 149 -0.80 -15.86 -12.16
CA LEU A 149 -1.98 -15.44 -12.90
C LEU A 149 -2.36 -14.09 -12.29
N PRO A 150 -2.58 -13.05 -13.12
CA PRO A 150 -3.01 -11.78 -12.58
C PRO A 150 -4.29 -12.04 -11.79
N VAL A 151 -4.25 -11.82 -10.47
CA VAL A 151 -5.46 -11.55 -9.67
C VAL A 151 -6.27 -10.39 -10.28
N ILE A 152 -5.63 -9.68 -11.19
CA ILE A 152 -6.12 -8.61 -12.05
C ILE A 152 -6.92 -9.07 -13.29
N ALA A 153 -7.41 -10.32 -13.32
CA ALA A 153 -8.36 -10.80 -14.33
C ALA A 153 -9.80 -10.28 -14.09
N ARG A 154 -9.93 -9.08 -13.53
CA ARG A 154 -11.19 -8.33 -13.50
C ARG A 154 -11.00 -7.05 -14.30
N ASP A 155 -11.75 -6.96 -15.40
CA ASP A 155 -12.16 -5.68 -15.94
C ASP A 155 -12.96 -5.00 -14.83
N HIS A 156 -12.29 -4.19 -14.01
CA HIS A 156 -12.97 -3.03 -13.45
C HIS A 156 -13.42 -2.27 -14.70
N GLY A 157 -14.71 -2.31 -15.00
CA GLY A 157 -15.26 -1.42 -16.00
C GLY A 157 -14.80 -0.02 -15.59
N MET A 158 -13.95 0.62 -16.40
CA MET A 158 -13.46 1.95 -16.10
C MET A 158 -14.68 2.88 -16.14
N LEU A 159 -15.32 3.09 -14.99
CA LEU A 159 -16.39 4.07 -14.84
C LEU A 159 -15.83 5.50 -14.81
N LEU A 160 -14.51 5.65 -14.66
CA LEU A 160 -13.81 6.93 -14.63
C LEU A 160 -12.54 6.89 -15.49
N PRO A 161 -12.11 8.05 -16.04
CA PRO A 161 -10.84 8.19 -16.75
C PRO A 161 -9.64 7.71 -15.90
N PRO A 162 -8.51 7.35 -16.54
CA PRO A 162 -7.33 6.76 -15.89
C PRO A 162 -6.76 7.66 -14.78
N PRO A 163 -5.87 7.13 -13.92
CA PRO A 163 -5.33 7.88 -12.79
C PRO A 163 -4.83 9.27 -13.18
N PRO A 164 -5.26 10.36 -12.52
CA PRO A 164 -4.54 11.61 -12.63
C PRO A 164 -3.17 11.39 -12.01
N LEU A 165 -2.13 11.54 -12.82
CA LEU A 165 -0.80 11.78 -12.29
C LEU A 165 -0.87 13.03 -11.39
N GLY A 166 -0.55 12.81 -10.13
CA GLY A 166 -0.63 13.80 -9.08
C GLY A 166 0.75 14.27 -8.62
N LEU A 167 0.75 15.43 -7.99
CA LEU A 167 1.92 16.02 -7.37
C LEU A 167 1.52 16.42 -5.95
N ALA A 168 2.35 16.06 -4.99
CA ALA A 168 2.26 16.68 -3.68
C ALA A 168 2.80 18.11 -3.78
N PHE A 169 2.16 19.04 -3.05
CA PHE A 169 2.62 20.42 -2.90
C PHE A 169 2.80 21.19 -4.22
N ILE A 170 1.86 21.06 -5.17
CA ILE A 170 1.70 22.09 -6.22
C ILE A 170 1.46 23.44 -5.55
N SER A 171 0.61 23.42 -4.53
CA SER A 171 0.30 24.48 -3.58
C SER A 171 -0.07 23.86 -2.23
N SER A 172 -0.11 24.66 -1.16
CA SER A 172 -0.72 24.27 0.12
C SER A 172 -1.13 25.51 0.92
N ALA A 173 -2.00 25.36 1.92
CA ALA A 173 -2.38 26.46 2.81
C ALA A 173 -1.17 27.12 3.50
N LYS A 174 -0.11 26.35 3.79
CA LYS A 174 1.12 26.82 4.46
C LYS A 174 2.13 27.43 3.49
N TYR A 175 2.28 26.81 2.33
CA TYR A 175 3.17 27.23 1.25
C TYR A 175 2.30 27.47 0.02
N GLY A 176 1.67 28.65 -0.03
CA GLY A 176 0.73 29.00 -1.09
C GLY A 176 1.31 28.80 -2.49
N GLY A 177 0.45 28.45 -3.44
CA GLY A 177 0.82 28.34 -4.85
C GLY A 177 1.05 29.72 -5.47
N ASN A 178 2.09 29.86 -6.30
CA ASN A 178 2.20 30.98 -7.22
C ASN A 178 1.89 30.50 -8.65
N GLU A 179 1.61 31.43 -9.55
CA GLU A 179 1.25 31.12 -10.94
C GLU A 179 2.30 30.22 -11.63
N THR A 180 3.59 30.45 -11.38
CA THR A 180 4.66 29.62 -11.92
C THR A 180 4.53 28.16 -11.49
N ARG A 181 4.17 27.88 -10.23
CA ARG A 181 3.96 26.50 -9.77
C ARG A 181 2.80 25.83 -10.51
N TYR A 182 1.67 26.52 -10.63
CA TYR A 182 0.52 25.98 -11.36
C TYR A 182 0.87 25.70 -12.82
N GLN A 183 1.52 26.65 -13.50
CA GLN A 183 1.95 26.46 -14.89
C GLN A 183 2.91 25.27 -15.05
N ARG A 184 3.86 25.10 -14.12
CA ARG A 184 4.79 23.97 -14.12
C ARG A 184 4.10 22.63 -13.90
N ALA A 185 3.20 22.55 -12.91
CA ALA A 185 2.40 21.34 -12.69
C ALA A 185 1.56 21.01 -13.93
N LEU A 186 0.88 22.01 -14.49
CA LEU A 186 -0.01 21.82 -15.61
C LEU A 186 0.72 21.38 -16.88
N ALA A 187 1.93 21.90 -17.10
CA ALA A 187 2.77 21.58 -18.26
C ALA A 187 3.23 20.12 -18.32
N VAL A 188 3.29 19.43 -17.18
CA VAL A 188 3.60 17.98 -17.12
C VAL A 188 2.37 17.11 -16.89
N ASN A 189 1.18 17.69 -17.06
CA ASN A 189 -0.10 17.05 -16.79
C ASN A 189 -0.30 16.59 -15.32
N GLY A 190 0.36 17.25 -14.37
CA GLY A 190 0.05 17.11 -12.94
C GLY A 190 -1.29 17.76 -12.65
N ARG A 191 -2.34 16.95 -12.43
CA ARG A 191 -3.74 17.41 -12.31
C ARG A 191 -4.35 17.15 -10.94
N LEU A 192 -3.65 16.42 -10.07
CA LEU A 192 -4.05 16.21 -8.68
C LEU A 192 -3.04 16.90 -7.76
N ASN A 193 -3.52 17.76 -6.86
CA ASN A 193 -2.72 18.36 -5.79
C ASN A 193 -3.05 17.69 -4.45
N ARG A 194 -2.05 17.11 -3.79
CA ARG A 194 -2.18 16.52 -2.45
C ARG A 194 -1.42 17.35 -1.43
N TRP A 195 -2.09 17.75 -0.34
CA TRP A 195 -1.48 18.54 0.73
C TRP A 195 -2.30 18.49 2.05
N PRO A 196 -1.68 18.75 3.21
CA PRO A 196 -2.34 18.64 4.50
C PRO A 196 -3.25 19.82 4.85
N LEU A 197 -4.49 19.52 5.22
CA LEU A 197 -5.45 20.43 5.84
C LEU A 197 -5.40 20.24 7.37
N TYR A 198 -4.54 21.03 8.03
CA TYR A 198 -4.25 20.92 9.45
C TYR A 198 -5.41 21.39 10.33
N TRP A 199 -6.12 20.46 10.97
CA TRP A 199 -7.24 20.78 11.87
C TRP A 199 -6.77 21.60 13.08
N ASN A 200 -5.60 21.30 13.64
CA ASN A 200 -5.02 22.05 14.74
C ASN A 200 -4.72 23.53 14.42
N GLU A 201 -4.52 23.87 13.15
CA GLU A 201 -4.31 25.25 12.69
C GLU A 201 -5.64 25.94 12.34
N ILE A 202 -6.65 25.17 11.95
CA ILE A 202 -7.98 25.68 11.58
C ILE A 202 -8.86 25.90 12.82
N GLU A 203 -8.87 24.97 13.79
CA GLU A 203 -9.63 25.08 15.04
C GLU A 203 -8.66 25.32 16.21
N THR A 204 -8.05 26.50 16.29
CA THR A 204 -7.01 26.81 17.30
C THR A 204 -7.55 26.91 18.74
N GLN A 205 -8.86 27.11 18.91
CA GLN A 205 -9.55 27.15 20.20
C GLN A 205 -10.57 26.01 20.32
N ALA A 206 -10.16 24.79 19.98
CA ALA A 206 -11.03 23.62 19.88
C ALA A 206 -11.64 23.11 21.20
N VAL A 207 -11.48 23.80 22.32
CA VAL A 207 -12.25 23.52 23.55
C VAL A 207 -13.36 24.56 23.75
N ALA A 208 -13.18 25.79 23.24
CA ALA A 208 -14.12 26.89 23.41
C ALA A 208 -15.39 26.70 22.57
N GLN A 209 -16.49 27.28 23.06
CA GLN A 209 -17.78 27.35 22.37
C GLN A 209 -18.25 28.82 22.28
N PRO A 210 -18.87 29.26 21.17
CA PRO A 210 -19.09 28.50 19.94
C PRO A 210 -17.77 28.19 19.21
N ARG A 211 -17.77 27.14 18.39
CA ARG A 211 -16.60 26.78 17.58
C ARG A 211 -16.25 27.89 16.60
N ILE A 212 -14.96 28.20 16.51
CA ILE A 212 -14.42 29.19 15.58
C ILE A 212 -13.39 28.50 14.71
N TYR A 213 -13.60 28.55 13.39
CA TYR A 213 -12.71 27.98 12.40
C TYR A 213 -12.02 29.08 11.60
N GLN A 214 -10.72 28.94 11.39
CA GLN A 214 -9.86 29.86 10.64
C GLN A 214 -9.59 29.32 9.23
N TRP A 215 -10.58 29.41 8.35
CA TRP A 215 -10.50 28.79 7.02
C TRP A 215 -9.69 29.56 5.97
N THR A 216 -9.37 30.84 6.20
CA THR A 216 -8.90 31.76 5.16
C THR A 216 -7.73 31.22 4.32
N ALA A 217 -6.71 30.63 4.94
CA ALA A 217 -5.56 30.09 4.21
C ALA A 217 -5.95 28.88 3.34
N ALA A 218 -6.76 27.98 3.88
CA ALA A 218 -7.28 26.82 3.16
C ALA A 218 -8.24 27.22 2.04
N ASP A 219 -9.12 28.19 2.27
CA ASP A 219 -10.05 28.73 1.27
C ASP A 219 -9.30 29.29 0.07
N ASN A 220 -8.31 30.14 0.33
CA ASN A 220 -7.51 30.76 -0.72
C ASN A 220 -6.78 29.69 -1.55
N ASN A 221 -6.23 28.67 -0.90
CA ASN A 221 -5.50 27.62 -1.59
C ASN A 221 -6.41 26.68 -2.39
N ILE A 222 -7.51 26.18 -1.79
CA ILE A 222 -8.48 25.31 -2.48
C ILE A 222 -9.15 26.07 -3.63
N ALA A 223 -9.48 27.36 -3.44
CA ALA A 223 -10.00 28.19 -4.52
C ALA A 223 -9.00 28.33 -5.67
N ALA A 224 -7.72 28.57 -5.36
CA ALA A 224 -6.68 28.65 -6.37
C ALA A 224 -6.51 27.31 -7.11
N ASP A 225 -6.38 26.18 -6.41
CA ASP A 225 -6.25 24.86 -7.02
C ASP A 225 -7.40 24.55 -7.99
N LEU A 226 -8.65 24.71 -7.52
CA LEU A 226 -9.83 24.42 -8.30
C LEU A 226 -10.00 25.39 -9.49
N ASN A 227 -9.60 26.65 -9.36
CA ASN A 227 -9.61 27.62 -10.47
C ASN A 227 -8.57 27.29 -11.56
N HIS A 228 -7.51 26.55 -11.23
CA HIS A 228 -6.55 26.01 -12.21
C HIS A 228 -6.97 24.64 -12.76
N GLY A 229 -8.17 24.16 -12.43
CA GLY A 229 -8.67 22.87 -12.90
C GLY A 229 -7.99 21.66 -12.25
N LEU A 230 -7.39 21.84 -11.07
CA LEU A 230 -6.80 20.74 -10.32
C LEU A 230 -7.88 19.99 -9.52
N THR A 231 -7.71 18.68 -9.44
CA THR A 231 -8.34 17.87 -8.39
C THR A 231 -7.54 18.05 -7.09
N VAL A 232 -8.24 18.20 -5.96
CA VAL A 232 -7.59 18.39 -4.65
C VAL A 232 -7.82 17.16 -3.79
N LEU A 233 -6.75 16.63 -3.20
CA LEU A 233 -6.77 15.63 -2.14
C LEU A 233 -6.24 16.27 -0.84
N PRO A 234 -7.11 16.90 -0.03
CA PRO A 234 -6.72 17.37 1.28
C PRO A 234 -6.58 16.20 2.25
N ILE A 235 -5.54 16.26 3.08
CA ILE A 235 -5.34 15.35 4.20
C ILE A 235 -5.92 15.99 5.45
N LEU A 236 -6.99 15.43 6.01
CA LEU A 236 -7.54 15.89 7.28
C LEU A 236 -6.64 15.40 8.41
N LEU A 237 -5.87 16.31 9.01
CA LEU A 237 -4.71 15.93 9.82
C LEU A 237 -4.58 16.75 11.11
N PHE A 238 -4.04 16.08 12.13
CA PHE A 238 -3.60 16.60 13.43
C PHE A 238 -4.68 17.11 14.38
N THR A 239 -4.57 16.68 15.63
CA THR A 239 -5.49 17.02 16.70
C THR A 239 -5.18 18.42 17.26
N PRO A 240 -6.20 19.30 17.38
CA PRO A 240 -6.04 20.61 18.01
C PRO A 240 -5.61 20.57 19.46
N ASN A 241 -4.90 21.63 19.87
CA ASN A 241 -4.54 21.83 21.26
C ASN A 241 -5.78 21.87 22.17
N GLY A 242 -5.73 21.12 23.26
CA GLY A 242 -6.83 20.94 24.22
C GLY A 242 -7.71 19.74 23.92
N LEU A 243 -7.67 19.20 22.69
CA LEU A 243 -8.28 17.91 22.33
C LEU A 243 -7.24 16.78 22.27
N ASP A 244 -5.95 17.10 22.36
CA ASP A 244 -4.89 16.12 22.48
C ASP A 244 -5.08 15.22 23.72
N THR A 245 -4.78 13.93 23.57
CA THR A 245 -4.90 12.93 24.65
C THR A 245 -3.55 12.56 25.28
N GLY A 246 -2.45 13.14 24.80
CA GLY A 246 -1.10 12.88 25.28
C GLY A 246 -0.03 13.65 24.49
N GLY A 247 1.22 13.17 24.57
CA GLY A 247 2.36 13.79 23.90
C GLY A 247 2.79 15.14 24.50
N SER A 248 3.63 15.87 23.79
CA SER A 248 4.18 17.16 24.20
C SER A 248 3.85 18.26 23.20
N ARG A 249 3.37 19.40 23.70
CA ARG A 249 3.15 20.62 22.90
C ARG A 249 4.44 21.35 22.54
N LEU A 250 5.55 20.99 23.19
CA LEU A 250 6.88 21.53 22.91
C LEU A 250 7.63 20.69 21.86
N ALA A 251 7.16 19.48 21.57
CA ALA A 251 7.76 18.66 20.53
C ALA A 251 7.44 19.24 19.15
N PRO A 252 8.39 19.20 18.21
CA PRO A 252 8.18 19.71 16.86
C PRO A 252 7.07 18.91 16.15
N LEU A 253 6.26 19.63 15.37
CA LEU A 253 5.23 18.99 14.54
C LEU A 253 5.89 18.12 13.47
N PRO A 254 5.39 16.90 13.24
CA PRO A 254 5.80 16.09 12.10
C PRO A 254 5.51 16.84 10.80
N GLN A 255 6.44 16.75 9.84
CA GLN A 255 6.27 17.34 8.51
C GLN A 255 6.01 16.24 7.50
N ILE A 256 5.01 16.42 6.65
CA ILE A 256 4.76 15.54 5.49
C ILE A 256 6.03 15.45 4.63
N GLY A 257 6.41 14.23 4.23
CA GLY A 257 7.67 13.96 3.54
C GLY A 257 8.91 13.80 4.44
N ALA A 258 8.79 13.98 5.76
CA ALA A 258 9.89 13.73 6.71
C ALA A 258 10.10 12.24 7.03
N GLY A 259 9.43 11.32 6.32
CA GLY A 259 9.54 9.86 6.52
C GLY A 259 10.99 9.34 6.41
N LEU A 260 11.83 9.96 5.57
CA LEU A 260 13.28 9.64 5.53
C LEU A 260 13.96 9.93 6.87
N HIS A 261 13.75 11.13 7.41
CA HIS A 261 14.31 11.53 8.69
C HIS A 261 13.79 10.64 9.82
N ALA A 262 12.50 10.29 9.79
CA ALA A 262 11.93 9.34 10.74
C ALA A 262 12.61 7.97 10.67
N ARG A 263 12.80 7.42 9.46
CA ARG A 263 13.52 6.16 9.24
C ARG A 263 14.98 6.24 9.71
N LEU A 264 15.70 7.30 9.37
CA LEU A 264 17.09 7.50 9.81
C LEU A 264 17.19 7.64 11.33
N ASN A 265 16.32 8.42 11.96
CA ASN A 265 16.26 8.58 13.40
C ASN A 265 15.92 7.25 14.10
N ASP A 266 15.02 6.46 13.53
CA ASP A 266 14.70 5.13 14.05
C ASP A 266 15.93 4.21 14.02
N THR A 267 16.64 4.18 12.89
CA THR A 267 17.87 3.38 12.77
C THR A 267 19.03 3.86 13.64
N THR A 268 19.08 5.15 13.99
CA THR A 268 20.17 5.76 14.77
C THR A 268 19.81 5.97 16.25
N GLY A 269 18.60 5.62 16.67
CA GLY A 269 18.11 5.83 18.04
C GLY A 269 17.87 7.30 18.42
N ASN A 270 17.90 8.22 17.46
CA ASN A 270 17.76 9.65 17.69
C ASN A 270 16.28 10.09 17.65
N ARG A 271 15.45 9.49 18.50
CA ARG A 271 14.01 9.81 18.58
C ARG A 271 13.79 11.04 19.48
N PRO A 272 12.79 11.90 19.18
CA PRO A 272 12.38 12.96 20.10
C PRO A 272 12.03 12.40 21.49
N ALA A 273 12.31 13.16 22.54
CA ALA A 273 12.07 12.74 23.92
C ALA A 273 10.58 12.46 24.22
N ALA A 274 9.67 13.05 23.45
CA ALA A 274 8.24 12.79 23.48
C ALA A 274 7.63 13.05 22.09
N PRO A 275 6.56 12.33 21.69
CA PRO A 275 5.84 12.64 20.45
C PRO A 275 5.09 13.98 20.55
N ALA A 276 4.77 14.58 19.41
CA ALA A 276 4.00 15.81 19.34
C ALA A 276 2.56 15.59 19.81
N SER A 277 2.01 16.47 20.64
CA SER A 277 0.64 16.28 21.18
C SER A 277 -0.44 16.21 20.10
N VAL A 278 -0.21 16.88 18.96
CA VAL A 278 -1.15 16.89 17.84
C VAL A 278 -1.28 15.55 17.12
N THR A 279 -0.38 14.58 17.37
CA THR A 279 -0.41 13.27 16.69
C THR A 279 -1.29 12.26 17.44
N THR A 280 -1.96 12.70 18.50
CA THR A 280 -2.79 11.84 19.34
C THR A 280 -4.21 11.74 18.80
N PRO A 281 -4.93 10.63 19.06
CA PRO A 281 -6.37 10.59 18.85
C PRO A 281 -7.07 11.72 19.63
N PRO A 282 -8.05 12.41 19.03
CA PRO A 282 -8.73 13.51 19.70
C PRO A 282 -9.65 13.02 20.83
N GLN A 283 -9.75 13.81 21.90
CA GLN A 283 -10.77 13.62 22.94
C GLN A 283 -12.17 13.60 22.32
N GLY A 284 -13.03 12.73 22.85
CA GLY A 284 -14.41 12.56 22.36
C GLY A 284 -14.54 11.72 21.08
N LEU A 285 -13.45 11.15 20.55
CA LEU A 285 -13.47 10.31 19.35
C LEU A 285 -14.46 9.13 19.41
N TYR A 286 -14.65 8.56 20.60
CA TYR A 286 -15.53 7.42 20.85
C TYR A 286 -17.00 7.80 21.11
N LEU A 287 -17.33 9.10 21.17
CA LEU A 287 -18.73 9.53 21.21
C LEU A 287 -19.41 9.22 19.87
N SER A 288 -20.73 9.07 19.89
CA SER A 288 -21.53 8.80 18.69
C SER A 288 -21.26 9.83 17.59
N VAL A 289 -21.30 9.41 16.32
CA VAL A 289 -21.16 10.34 15.18
C VAL A 289 -22.36 11.28 15.10
N PHE A 290 -23.57 10.78 15.36
CA PHE A 290 -24.80 11.54 15.26
C PHE A 290 -25.35 11.95 16.63
N ASN A 291 -26.06 13.08 16.66
CA ASN A 291 -26.56 13.72 17.88
C ASN A 291 -27.64 12.91 18.61
N ASP A 292 -28.21 11.89 17.96
CA ASP A 292 -29.19 10.97 18.56
C ASP A 292 -28.55 9.82 19.35
N GLY A 293 -27.23 9.86 19.56
CA GLY A 293 -26.50 8.83 20.29
C GLY A 293 -26.08 7.63 19.45
N THR A 294 -26.21 7.69 18.12
CA THR A 294 -25.91 6.56 17.21
C THR A 294 -24.76 6.85 16.24
N ASP A 295 -24.17 5.79 15.70
CA ASP A 295 -23.30 5.84 14.51
C ASP A 295 -24.07 5.44 13.23
N THR A 296 -25.39 5.34 13.29
CA THR A 296 -26.20 4.93 12.15
C THR A 296 -26.58 6.18 11.35
N PRO A 297 -26.14 6.31 10.08
CA PRO A 297 -26.54 7.44 9.25
C PRO A 297 -28.04 7.40 8.97
N GLY A 298 -28.62 8.56 8.67
CA GLY A 298 -30.04 8.65 8.30
C GLY A 298 -30.44 10.03 7.83
N PRO A 299 -31.53 10.15 7.04
CA PRO A 299 -32.00 11.44 6.55
C PRO A 299 -32.27 12.43 7.68
N GLY A 300 -31.74 13.65 7.55
CA GLY A 300 -31.99 14.73 8.51
C GLY A 300 -31.28 14.62 9.85
N LYS A 301 -30.43 13.59 10.08
CA LYS A 301 -29.62 13.51 11.29
C LYS A 301 -28.56 14.61 11.32
N SER A 302 -28.39 15.22 12.49
CA SER A 302 -27.29 16.15 12.75
C SER A 302 -26.08 15.44 13.36
N ILE A 303 -24.89 15.97 13.08
CA ILE A 303 -23.64 15.51 13.70
C ILE A 303 -23.67 15.81 15.20
N ASN A 304 -23.15 14.89 15.99
CA ASN A 304 -22.96 15.07 17.43
C ASN A 304 -21.97 16.23 17.67
N PRO A 305 -22.39 17.34 18.32
CA PRO A 305 -21.52 18.47 18.58
C PRO A 305 -20.35 18.14 19.52
N ASP A 306 -20.43 17.06 20.31
CA ASP A 306 -19.38 16.64 21.24
C ASP A 306 -18.37 15.69 20.59
N ASN A 307 -18.72 14.99 19.51
CA ASN A 307 -17.72 14.29 18.69
C ASN A 307 -16.95 15.32 17.85
N ARG A 308 -15.83 15.80 18.40
CA ARG A 308 -15.06 16.92 17.83
C ARG A 308 -14.52 16.64 16.44
N TRP A 309 -14.09 15.39 16.20
CA TRP A 309 -13.61 14.93 14.90
C TRP A 309 -14.73 14.87 13.86
N ALA A 310 -15.87 14.25 14.19
CA ALA A 310 -17.04 14.18 13.30
C ALA A 310 -17.47 15.59 12.86
N HIS A 311 -17.54 16.52 13.81
CA HIS A 311 -17.96 17.88 13.52
C HIS A 311 -16.97 18.62 12.61
N PHE A 312 -15.66 18.48 12.84
CA PHE A 312 -14.64 19.09 11.97
C PHE A 312 -14.71 18.53 10.55
N VAL A 313 -14.76 17.20 10.40
CA VAL A 313 -14.85 16.54 9.09
C VAL A 313 -16.09 17.03 8.36
N ASN A 314 -17.27 17.00 9.00
CA ASN A 314 -18.51 17.46 8.40
C ASN A 314 -18.46 18.95 8.00
N ALA A 315 -17.83 19.80 8.82
CA ALA A 315 -17.64 21.22 8.52
C ALA A 315 -16.72 21.44 7.31
N ALA A 316 -15.59 20.72 7.23
CA ALA A 316 -14.67 20.79 6.10
C ALA A 316 -15.36 20.33 4.80
N VAL A 317 -16.08 19.21 4.83
CA VAL A 317 -16.80 18.69 3.65
C VAL A 317 -17.91 19.64 3.21
N ASN A 318 -18.76 20.13 4.11
CA ASN A 318 -19.80 21.11 3.75
C ASN A 318 -19.22 22.41 3.20
N ARG A 319 -18.02 22.78 3.62
CA ARG A 319 -17.33 23.97 3.13
C ARG A 319 -16.84 23.81 1.70
N TYR A 320 -16.22 22.67 1.38
CA TYR A 320 -15.46 22.50 0.13
C TYR A 320 -16.08 21.57 -0.91
N LYS A 321 -17.12 20.79 -0.59
CA LYS A 321 -17.88 20.02 -1.59
C LYS A 321 -18.45 20.92 -2.69
N PRO A 322 -18.76 20.39 -3.89
CA PRO A 322 -19.52 21.14 -4.89
C PRO A 322 -20.82 21.71 -4.35
N GLY A 323 -21.09 22.98 -4.67
CA GLY A 323 -22.20 23.75 -4.11
C GLY A 323 -22.07 24.09 -2.61
N GLY A 324 -20.95 23.74 -1.96
CA GLY A 324 -20.64 24.07 -0.57
C GLY A 324 -20.37 25.56 -0.32
N THR A 325 -20.00 25.93 0.90
CA THR A 325 -19.80 27.33 1.29
C THR A 325 -18.78 28.06 0.42
N LEU A 326 -17.63 27.45 0.12
CA LEU A 326 -16.62 28.08 -0.72
C LEU A 326 -17.12 28.24 -2.16
N ALA A 327 -17.77 27.22 -2.73
CA ALA A 327 -18.32 27.29 -4.07
C ALA A 327 -19.34 28.44 -4.22
N GLN A 328 -20.23 28.61 -3.23
CA GLN A 328 -21.17 29.73 -3.19
C GLN A 328 -20.46 31.08 -3.09
N GLN A 329 -19.42 31.19 -2.26
CA GLN A 329 -18.62 32.41 -2.11
C GLN A 329 -17.88 32.79 -3.40
N GLN A 330 -17.42 31.80 -4.16
CA GLN A 330 -16.74 31.99 -5.44
C GLN A 330 -17.71 32.14 -6.63
N GLY A 331 -19.01 31.93 -6.43
CA GLY A 331 -20.01 31.96 -7.50
C GLY A 331 -19.91 30.80 -8.49
N TRP A 332 -19.31 29.68 -8.09
CA TRP A 332 -19.23 28.48 -8.93
C TRP A 332 -20.61 27.83 -9.04
N THR A 333 -21.01 27.55 -10.27
CA THR A 333 -22.30 26.92 -10.62
C THR A 333 -22.12 25.57 -11.32
N ASP A 334 -20.87 25.21 -11.62
CA ASP A 334 -20.45 23.88 -12.06
C ASP A 334 -20.28 22.94 -10.85
N ASP A 335 -20.00 21.66 -11.10
CA ASP A 335 -19.78 20.65 -10.05
C ASP A 335 -18.37 20.76 -9.43
N ARG A 336 -17.83 21.98 -9.32
CA ARG A 336 -16.48 22.25 -8.82
C ARG A 336 -16.44 22.23 -7.30
N GLY A 337 -15.52 21.43 -6.76
CA GLY A 337 -15.31 21.28 -5.32
C GLY A 337 -14.44 20.06 -5.01
N VAL A 338 -14.28 19.78 -3.72
CA VAL A 338 -13.50 18.66 -3.20
C VAL A 338 -14.41 17.47 -2.97
N ARG A 339 -14.03 16.30 -3.51
CA ARG A 339 -14.74 15.02 -3.33
C ARG A 339 -13.90 13.99 -2.58
N TYR A 340 -12.58 14.03 -2.71
CA TYR A 340 -11.69 13.09 -2.05
C TYR A 340 -11.20 13.65 -0.72
N TRP A 341 -11.17 12.81 0.32
CA TRP A 341 -10.77 13.21 1.66
C TRP A 341 -9.87 12.13 2.24
N GLU A 342 -8.60 12.45 2.47
CA GLU A 342 -7.67 11.53 3.11
C GLU A 342 -7.75 11.68 4.62
N ILE A 343 -7.99 10.56 5.31
CA ILE A 343 -8.17 10.53 6.75
C ILE A 343 -6.82 10.21 7.40
N TRP A 344 -6.19 11.26 7.92
CA TRP A 344 -4.85 11.24 8.51
C TRP A 344 -3.73 10.98 7.49
N ASN A 345 -2.48 11.01 7.97
CA ASN A 345 -1.29 10.70 7.19
C ASN A 345 -0.45 9.67 7.95
N GLU A 346 0.00 8.59 7.30
CA GLU A 346 0.92 7.60 7.89
C GLU A 346 0.49 7.13 9.29
N PRO A 347 -0.76 6.62 9.45
CA PRO A 347 -1.27 6.19 10.74
C PRO A 347 -0.53 4.97 11.32
N ASP A 348 0.24 4.27 10.50
CA ASP A 348 1.13 3.17 10.86
C ASP A 348 2.57 3.63 11.19
N LEU A 349 2.78 4.95 11.32
CA LEU A 349 4.06 5.56 11.69
C LEU A 349 3.89 6.39 12.99
N ASP A 350 4.57 5.98 14.06
CA ASP A 350 4.45 6.51 15.43
C ASP A 350 4.62 8.03 15.53
N VAL A 351 5.44 8.62 14.65
CA VAL A 351 5.65 10.08 14.64
C VAL A 351 4.42 10.83 14.15
N PHE A 352 3.58 10.23 13.30
CA PHE A 352 2.35 10.82 12.80
C PHE A 352 1.09 10.42 13.56
N PHE A 353 1.06 9.22 14.14
CA PHE A 353 -0.10 8.77 14.93
C PHE A 353 0.36 7.99 16.16
N THR A 354 -0.02 8.49 17.34
CA THR A 354 0.33 7.86 18.63
C THR A 354 -0.81 7.01 19.20
N GLY A 355 -1.93 6.92 18.48
CA GLY A 355 -3.05 6.07 18.84
C GLY A 355 -2.83 4.61 18.46
N THR A 356 -3.73 3.75 18.93
CA THR A 356 -3.79 2.33 18.56
C THR A 356 -4.48 2.12 17.21
N ILE A 357 -4.39 0.91 16.65
CA ILE A 357 -5.19 0.51 15.48
C ILE A 357 -6.70 0.71 15.75
N THR A 358 -7.16 0.49 16.98
CA THR A 358 -8.56 0.73 17.37
C THR A 358 -8.93 2.20 17.32
N ASP A 359 -8.04 3.09 17.76
CA ASP A 359 -8.25 4.53 17.66
C ASP A 359 -8.31 4.97 16.20
N TYR A 360 -7.43 4.44 15.34
CA TYR A 360 -7.48 4.74 13.92
C TYR A 360 -8.74 4.18 13.23
N ALA A 361 -9.14 2.95 13.53
CA ALA A 361 -10.38 2.36 13.03
C ALA A 361 -11.60 3.23 13.40
N ARG A 362 -11.63 3.74 14.63
CA ARG A 362 -12.67 4.69 15.07
C ARG A 362 -12.57 6.03 14.33
N LEU A 363 -11.37 6.58 14.18
CA LEU A 363 -11.11 7.84 13.44
C LEU A 363 -11.59 7.74 11.98
N LEU A 364 -11.28 6.64 11.32
CA LEU A 364 -11.69 6.34 9.95
C LEU A 364 -13.21 6.22 9.84
N LYS A 365 -13.85 5.40 10.69
CA LYS A 365 -15.31 5.25 10.73
C LYS A 365 -16.02 6.59 10.95
N VAL A 366 -15.58 7.37 11.94
CA VAL A 366 -16.17 8.69 12.24
C VAL A 366 -15.98 9.65 11.06
N GLY A 367 -14.79 9.67 10.45
CA GLY A 367 -14.50 10.48 9.27
C GLY A 367 -15.41 10.12 8.09
N TYR A 368 -15.56 8.82 7.80
CA TYR A 368 -16.40 8.32 6.72
C TYR A 368 -17.86 8.73 6.87
N LEU A 369 -18.44 8.46 8.03
CA LEU A 369 -19.85 8.75 8.30
C LEU A 369 -20.14 10.26 8.32
N ALA A 370 -19.25 11.05 8.93
CA ALA A 370 -19.42 12.50 9.00
C ALA A 370 -19.25 13.19 7.65
N ALA A 371 -18.31 12.73 6.83
CA ALA A 371 -18.10 13.21 5.47
C ALA A 371 -19.31 12.88 4.58
N ARG A 372 -19.80 11.64 4.59
CA ARG A 372 -20.96 11.24 3.78
C ARG A 372 -22.29 11.84 4.25
N ALA A 373 -22.40 12.20 5.52
CA ALA A 373 -23.52 13.00 6.01
C ALA A 373 -23.52 14.43 5.44
N ALA A 374 -22.35 15.01 5.16
CA ALA A 374 -22.23 16.30 4.47
C ALA A 374 -22.41 16.16 2.96
N ASP A 375 -21.76 15.17 2.35
CA ASP A 375 -21.78 14.92 0.92
C ASP A 375 -21.87 13.41 0.63
N PRO A 376 -23.02 12.89 0.18
CA PRO A 376 -23.16 11.47 -0.16
C PRO A 376 -22.19 10.96 -1.22
N GLN A 377 -21.58 11.84 -2.02
CA GLN A 377 -20.58 11.50 -3.04
C GLN A 377 -19.13 11.72 -2.54
N ALA A 378 -18.92 12.04 -1.27
CA ALA A 378 -17.58 12.08 -0.69
C ALA A 378 -16.91 10.70 -0.84
N GLN A 379 -15.63 10.72 -1.20
CA GLN A 379 -14.77 9.56 -1.38
C GLN A 379 -13.69 9.57 -0.30
N ILE A 380 -13.66 8.53 0.51
CA ILE A 380 -12.81 8.47 1.69
C ILE A 380 -11.58 7.65 1.40
N VAL A 381 -10.42 8.30 1.54
CA VAL A 381 -9.12 7.70 1.35
C VAL A 381 -8.55 7.38 2.72
N LEU A 382 -8.32 6.09 3.01
CA LEU A 382 -7.55 5.67 4.18
C LEU A 382 -6.15 6.30 4.11
N GLY A 383 -5.61 6.76 5.24
CA GLY A 383 -4.37 7.52 5.29
C GLY A 383 -3.15 6.74 4.79
N GLY A 384 -2.27 7.42 4.04
CA GLY A 384 -1.16 6.78 3.33
C GLY A 384 -0.23 5.94 4.21
N LEU A 385 -0.22 4.62 3.99
CA LEU A 385 0.52 3.66 4.81
C LEU A 385 2.00 3.55 4.42
N VAL A 386 2.91 3.51 5.40
CA VAL A 386 4.35 3.36 5.16
C VAL A 386 4.83 1.91 5.16
N HIS A 387 4.10 0.99 5.78
CA HIS A 387 4.33 -0.46 5.87
C HIS A 387 5.56 -0.93 6.66
N TRP A 388 6.63 -0.14 6.71
CA TRP A 388 7.93 -0.61 7.20
C TRP A 388 8.09 -0.53 8.71
N GLN A 389 7.36 0.35 9.42
CA GLN A 389 7.48 0.44 10.88
C GLN A 389 6.59 -0.59 11.59
N GLN A 390 5.34 -0.74 11.13
CA GLN A 390 4.35 -1.63 11.75
C GLN A 390 3.88 -2.69 10.73
N ALA A 391 4.67 -3.75 10.58
CA ALA A 391 4.34 -4.84 9.67
C ALA A 391 3.01 -5.52 10.05
N GLY A 392 2.13 -5.77 9.07
CA GLY A 392 0.83 -6.41 9.29
C GLY A 392 -0.28 -5.49 9.81
N TRP A 393 0.02 -4.20 10.04
CA TRP A 393 -0.93 -3.22 10.56
C TRP A 393 -2.21 -3.12 9.72
N PHE A 394 -2.10 -3.09 8.39
CA PHE A 394 -3.27 -2.99 7.51
C PHE A 394 -4.19 -4.21 7.58
N SER A 395 -3.61 -5.43 7.65
CA SER A 395 -4.39 -6.66 7.84
C SER A 395 -5.15 -6.61 9.17
N ALA A 396 -4.48 -6.22 10.25
CA ALA A 396 -5.09 -6.11 11.56
C ALA A 396 -6.19 -5.04 11.61
N LEU A 397 -6.02 -3.94 10.87
CA LEU A 397 -7.07 -2.92 10.73
C LEU A 397 -8.30 -3.49 10.01
N LEU A 398 -8.13 -4.20 8.89
CA LEU A 398 -9.26 -4.81 8.17
C LEU A 398 -9.99 -5.86 9.03
N ASP A 399 -9.25 -6.71 9.74
CA ASP A 399 -9.82 -7.67 10.69
C ASP A 399 -10.65 -6.95 11.76
N LEU A 400 -10.12 -5.87 12.34
CA LEU A 400 -10.80 -5.08 13.35
C LEU A 400 -12.08 -4.43 12.80
N LEU A 401 -12.00 -3.76 11.64
CA LEU A 401 -13.15 -3.13 10.99
C LEU A 401 -14.22 -4.15 10.64
N GLY A 402 -13.83 -5.38 10.26
CA GLY A 402 -14.76 -6.47 9.95
C GLY A 402 -15.64 -6.93 11.12
N HIS A 403 -15.29 -6.59 12.37
CA HIS A 403 -16.15 -6.84 13.53
C HIS A 403 -17.30 -5.83 13.67
N ASP A 404 -17.24 -4.70 12.95
CA ASP A 404 -18.33 -3.72 12.95
C ASP A 404 -19.48 -4.22 12.04
N PRO A 405 -20.71 -4.36 12.56
CA PRO A 405 -21.83 -4.86 11.76
C PRO A 405 -22.19 -3.96 10.57
N ALA A 406 -21.77 -2.68 10.59
CA ALA A 406 -22.00 -1.75 9.50
C ALA A 406 -20.85 -1.71 8.47
N ALA A 407 -19.77 -2.48 8.66
CA ALA A 407 -18.60 -2.44 7.80
C ALA A 407 -18.92 -2.76 6.35
N VAL A 408 -19.60 -3.87 6.07
CA VAL A 408 -19.91 -4.29 4.68
C VAL A 408 -20.76 -3.23 3.95
N GLU A 409 -21.81 -2.71 4.60
CA GLU A 409 -22.69 -1.68 4.01
C GLU A 409 -21.93 -0.38 3.71
N ASN A 410 -20.90 -0.07 4.51
CA ASN A 410 -20.13 1.16 4.40
C ASN A 410 -18.73 0.93 3.81
N HIS A 411 -18.50 -0.17 3.09
CA HIS A 411 -17.23 -0.49 2.43
C HIS A 411 -16.02 -0.48 3.39
N TYR A 412 -16.20 -0.98 4.60
CA TYR A 412 -15.22 -0.93 5.70
C TYR A 412 -14.79 0.52 6.01
N PHE A 413 -15.72 1.46 5.81
CA PHE A 413 -15.56 2.89 6.05
C PHE A 413 -14.44 3.53 5.22
N MET A 414 -14.18 3.00 4.03
CA MET A 414 -13.23 3.56 3.06
C MET A 414 -13.69 3.32 1.63
N ASP A 415 -13.34 4.21 0.73
CA ASP A 415 -13.50 4.00 -0.70
C ASP A 415 -12.17 3.62 -1.35
N LYS A 416 -11.05 4.07 -0.76
CA LYS A 416 -9.70 3.91 -1.30
C LYS A 416 -8.67 3.70 -0.20
N VAL A 417 -7.59 3.00 -0.51
CA VAL A 417 -6.44 2.77 0.38
C VAL A 417 -5.21 3.48 -0.18
N ALA A 418 -4.68 4.41 0.60
CA ALA A 418 -3.46 5.11 0.25
C ALA A 418 -2.22 4.36 0.74
N VAL A 419 -1.19 4.34 -0.11
CA VAL A 419 0.12 3.74 0.17
C VAL A 419 1.20 4.77 -0.11
N HIS A 420 2.23 4.79 0.73
CA HIS A 420 3.43 5.59 0.54
C HIS A 420 4.62 4.68 0.24
N ASN A 421 5.34 4.96 -0.85
CA ASN A 421 6.59 4.27 -1.15
C ASN A 421 7.71 5.24 -1.49
N TYR A 422 8.85 5.10 -0.81
CA TYR A 422 10.02 5.94 -1.01
C TYR A 422 11.29 5.10 -1.21
N PHE A 423 12.26 5.66 -1.95
CA PHE A 423 13.65 5.19 -2.10
C PHE A 423 13.86 3.86 -2.86
N TRP A 424 13.01 2.86 -2.64
CA TRP A 424 13.09 1.54 -3.28
C TRP A 424 11.96 1.37 -4.30
N ALA A 425 12.28 1.43 -5.60
CA ALA A 425 11.25 1.40 -6.64
C ALA A 425 10.43 0.09 -6.61
N TRP A 426 11.08 -1.04 -6.30
CA TRP A 426 10.42 -2.34 -6.15
C TRP A 426 9.38 -2.40 -5.03
N GLN A 427 9.58 -1.62 -3.96
CA GLN A 427 8.65 -1.62 -2.82
C GLN A 427 7.27 -1.06 -3.19
N THR A 428 7.14 -0.32 -4.30
CA THR A 428 5.82 0.02 -4.86
C THR A 428 5.01 -1.25 -5.10
N PHE A 429 5.59 -2.27 -5.74
CA PHE A 429 4.94 -3.57 -5.88
C PHE A 429 4.85 -4.30 -4.53
N GLY A 430 5.93 -4.25 -3.74
CA GLY A 430 6.04 -4.92 -2.45
C GLY A 430 4.98 -4.51 -1.41
N TYR A 431 4.41 -3.30 -1.49
CA TYR A 431 3.37 -2.82 -0.58
C TYR A 431 1.97 -2.92 -1.20
N LEU A 432 1.80 -2.42 -2.43
CA LEU A 432 0.49 -2.44 -3.09
C LEU A 432 -0.04 -3.86 -3.36
N TYR A 433 0.84 -4.83 -3.64
CA TYR A 433 0.40 -6.20 -3.91
C TYR A 433 -0.17 -6.89 -2.66
N PRO A 434 0.53 -6.90 -1.50
CA PRO A 434 -0.07 -7.37 -0.25
C PRO A 434 -1.38 -6.67 0.09
N ASP A 435 -1.49 -5.34 -0.07
CA ASP A 435 -2.72 -4.62 0.22
C ASP A 435 -3.88 -5.07 -0.66
N ARG A 436 -3.65 -5.23 -1.97
CA ARG A 436 -4.65 -5.81 -2.89
C ARG A 436 -5.10 -7.19 -2.42
N VAL A 437 -4.16 -8.04 -2.02
CA VAL A 437 -4.45 -9.40 -1.52
C VAL A 437 -5.31 -9.35 -0.25
N GLN A 438 -5.03 -8.42 0.66
CA GLN A 438 -5.79 -8.26 1.90
C GLN A 438 -7.20 -7.72 1.65
N LEU A 439 -7.34 -6.70 0.80
CA LEU A 439 -8.66 -6.21 0.39
C LEU A 439 -9.48 -7.33 -0.29
N ASP A 440 -8.87 -8.10 -1.19
CA ASP A 440 -9.54 -9.20 -1.87
C ASP A 440 -10.01 -10.31 -0.93
N SER A 441 -9.23 -10.64 0.11
CA SER A 441 -9.63 -11.65 1.09
C SER A 441 -10.78 -11.20 1.98
N HIS A 442 -11.02 -9.89 2.08
CA HIS A 442 -12.14 -9.30 2.83
C HIS A 442 -13.34 -8.96 1.93
N GLY A 443 -13.34 -9.35 0.65
CA GLY A 443 -14.43 -9.03 -0.26
C GLY A 443 -14.46 -7.58 -0.75
N LEU A 444 -13.38 -6.82 -0.51
CA LEU A 444 -13.27 -5.39 -0.83
C LEU A 444 -12.65 -5.18 -2.21
N GLN A 445 -13.14 -5.90 -3.23
CA GLN A 445 -12.59 -5.80 -4.58
C GLN A 445 -12.82 -4.43 -5.22
N ASP A 446 -13.86 -3.72 -4.80
CA ASP A 446 -14.23 -2.40 -5.33
C ASP A 446 -13.58 -1.23 -4.55
N VAL A 447 -12.71 -1.53 -3.58
CA VAL A 447 -11.88 -0.52 -2.90
C VAL A 447 -10.59 -0.33 -3.69
N ASP A 448 -10.33 0.90 -4.11
CA ASP A 448 -9.20 1.23 -4.99
C ASP A 448 -7.90 1.43 -4.23
N LEU A 449 -6.77 1.21 -4.92
CA LEU A 449 -5.43 1.50 -4.39
C LEU A 449 -4.90 2.81 -4.95
N TRP A 450 -4.42 3.69 -4.07
CA TRP A 450 -3.78 4.96 -4.42
C TRP A 450 -2.34 4.97 -3.92
N LEU A 451 -1.39 5.35 -4.77
CA LEU A 451 -0.03 5.68 -4.35
C LEU A 451 0.04 7.19 -4.10
N THR A 452 -0.28 7.62 -2.88
CA THR A 452 -0.49 9.03 -2.53
C THR A 452 0.79 9.78 -2.18
N GLU A 453 1.88 9.07 -1.94
CA GLU A 453 3.22 9.64 -1.93
C GLU A 453 4.22 8.64 -2.50
N THR A 454 5.03 9.11 -3.44
CA THR A 454 6.23 8.39 -3.85
C THR A 454 7.32 9.32 -4.34
N GLY A 455 8.58 8.94 -4.12
CA GLY A 455 9.71 9.73 -4.57
C GLY A 455 11.04 9.23 -4.04
N VAL A 456 12.09 9.94 -4.42
CA VAL A 456 13.43 9.75 -3.88
C VAL A 456 14.14 11.10 -3.86
N PRO A 457 14.83 11.45 -2.76
CA PRO A 457 15.55 12.71 -2.66
C PRO A 457 16.84 12.67 -3.47
N VAL A 458 17.26 13.85 -3.94
CA VAL A 458 18.39 13.99 -4.87
C VAL A 458 19.72 14.18 -4.13
N CYS A 459 20.79 13.67 -4.73
CA CYS A 459 22.19 13.94 -4.39
C CYS A 459 22.97 14.40 -5.64
N GLY A 460 24.20 14.90 -5.44
CA GLY A 460 25.16 15.12 -6.52
C GLY A 460 24.92 16.36 -7.39
N GLU A 461 24.16 17.34 -6.90
CA GLU A 461 23.95 18.61 -7.60
C GLU A 461 23.91 19.83 -6.66
N GLY A 462 24.40 20.97 -7.14
CA GLY A 462 24.37 22.22 -6.40
C GLY A 462 25.03 22.12 -5.03
N THR A 463 24.28 22.45 -3.97
CA THR A 463 24.72 22.38 -2.57
C THR A 463 24.31 21.07 -1.89
N LEU A 464 23.71 20.12 -2.62
CA LEU A 464 23.29 18.84 -2.07
C LEU A 464 24.51 17.93 -1.83
N PRO A 465 24.43 16.97 -0.88
CA PRO A 465 25.49 16.00 -0.66
C PRO A 465 25.87 15.29 -1.94
N ALA A 466 27.16 14.99 -2.12
CA ALA A 466 27.62 14.15 -3.21
C ALA A 466 26.97 12.76 -3.12
N CYS A 467 26.71 12.10 -4.24
CA CYS A 467 26.06 10.79 -4.23
C CYS A 467 26.92 9.68 -3.62
N ASP A 468 28.22 9.91 -3.45
CA ASP A 468 29.19 9.05 -2.77
C ASP A 468 29.54 9.53 -1.34
N ASP A 469 28.85 10.56 -0.81
CA ASP A 469 29.07 11.07 0.54
C ASP A 469 28.85 9.96 1.60
N PRO A 470 29.86 9.56 2.37
CA PRO A 470 29.76 8.40 3.25
C PRO A 470 28.77 8.56 4.41
N GLN A 471 28.37 9.79 4.74
CA GLN A 471 27.47 10.09 5.87
C GLN A 471 26.05 10.39 5.41
N ASN A 472 25.92 11.15 4.31
CA ASN A 472 24.66 11.76 3.91
C ASN A 472 24.04 11.15 2.65
N ARG A 473 24.71 10.19 1.98
CA ARG A 473 24.20 9.60 0.72
C ARG A 473 22.99 8.71 0.88
N TRP A 474 22.73 8.19 2.08
CA TRP A 474 21.74 7.13 2.30
C TRP A 474 20.34 7.53 1.84
N TYR A 475 19.69 6.60 1.13
CA TYR A 475 18.36 6.74 0.55
C TYR A 475 18.21 7.88 -0.47
N ARG A 476 19.30 8.37 -1.05
CA ARG A 476 19.28 9.39 -2.11
C ARG A 476 19.58 8.81 -3.49
N ALA A 477 19.21 9.56 -4.52
CA ALA A 477 19.42 9.22 -5.93
C ALA A 477 20.10 10.38 -6.67
N SER A 478 20.93 10.08 -7.67
CA SER A 478 21.31 11.10 -8.66
C SER A 478 20.06 11.57 -9.44
N PRO A 479 20.12 12.72 -10.16
CA PRO A 479 19.00 13.14 -11.00
C PRO A 479 18.55 12.08 -12.03
N ASP A 480 19.50 11.29 -12.56
CA ASP A 480 19.22 10.20 -13.50
C ASP A 480 18.53 9.01 -12.81
N GLU A 481 18.97 8.68 -11.60
CA GLU A 481 18.36 7.64 -10.77
C GLU A 481 16.96 8.05 -10.30
N GLN A 482 16.71 9.33 -10.03
CA GLN A 482 15.38 9.84 -9.70
C GLN A 482 14.41 9.64 -10.87
N ALA A 483 14.85 9.91 -12.11
CA ALA A 483 14.07 9.66 -13.32
C ALA A 483 13.82 8.14 -13.52
N ALA A 484 14.82 7.30 -13.26
CA ALA A 484 14.65 5.85 -13.31
C ALA A 484 13.65 5.35 -12.26
N TYR A 485 13.71 5.86 -11.02
CA TYR A 485 12.76 5.54 -9.95
C TYR A 485 11.32 5.91 -10.36
N LEU A 486 11.12 7.10 -10.94
CA LEU A 486 9.81 7.54 -11.40
C LEU A 486 9.16 6.55 -12.39
N ILE A 487 9.89 6.12 -13.43
CA ILE A 487 9.39 5.15 -14.41
C ILE A 487 9.15 3.78 -13.75
N GLN A 488 10.08 3.28 -12.95
CA GLN A 488 9.99 1.96 -12.33
C GLN A 488 8.81 1.88 -11.35
N SER A 489 8.65 2.87 -10.47
CA SER A 489 7.53 2.94 -9.53
C SER A 489 6.19 3.10 -10.27
N ALA A 490 6.13 3.96 -11.29
CA ALA A 490 4.90 4.11 -12.08
C ALA A 490 4.52 2.83 -12.84
N ALA A 491 5.49 2.07 -13.34
CA ALA A 491 5.23 0.78 -13.98
C ALA A 491 4.64 -0.23 -12.98
N TYR A 492 5.16 -0.30 -11.75
CA TYR A 492 4.56 -1.16 -10.72
C TYR A 492 3.17 -0.71 -10.27
N ALA A 493 2.96 0.60 -10.14
CA ALA A 493 1.66 1.17 -9.79
C ALA A 493 0.62 0.87 -10.89
N ALA A 494 0.97 1.11 -12.16
CA ALA A 494 0.14 0.74 -13.31
C ALA A 494 -0.12 -0.77 -13.38
N TRP A 495 0.88 -1.60 -13.05
CA TRP A 495 0.71 -3.05 -12.99
C TRP A 495 -0.32 -3.47 -11.96
N LEU A 496 -0.39 -2.78 -10.82
CA LEU A 496 -1.36 -3.03 -9.76
C LEU A 496 -2.66 -2.22 -9.92
N LYS A 497 -2.84 -1.57 -11.07
CA LYS A 497 -4.01 -0.75 -11.41
C LYS A 497 -4.33 0.31 -10.35
N THR A 498 -3.32 1.00 -9.83
CA THR A 498 -3.57 2.12 -8.92
C THR A 498 -4.33 3.25 -9.63
N GLU A 499 -5.32 3.82 -8.96
CA GLU A 499 -6.14 4.93 -9.49
C GLU A 499 -5.55 6.33 -9.24
N ALA A 500 -4.49 6.44 -8.45
CA ALA A 500 -3.69 7.65 -8.37
C ALA A 500 -2.22 7.31 -8.16
N PHE A 501 -1.35 8.10 -8.77
CA PHE A 501 0.09 8.09 -8.56
C PHE A 501 0.53 9.52 -8.27
N VAL A 502 0.93 9.80 -7.04
CA VAL A 502 1.26 11.15 -6.56
C VAL A 502 2.75 11.22 -6.24
N TRP A 503 3.47 11.99 -7.05
CA TRP A 503 4.89 12.23 -6.82
C TRP A 503 5.08 13.27 -5.70
N PHE A 504 5.89 12.92 -4.71
CA PHE A 504 6.41 13.85 -3.72
C PHE A 504 7.78 14.31 -4.20
N GLN A 505 7.95 15.54 -4.70
CA GLN A 505 6.97 16.65 -4.83
C GLN A 505 7.34 17.57 -6.02
N LEU A 506 6.56 18.63 -6.30
CA LEU A 506 6.81 19.49 -7.47
C LEU A 506 8.13 20.29 -7.35
N PHE A 507 8.33 21.00 -6.24
CA PHE A 507 9.55 21.78 -5.94
C PHE A 507 10.25 21.23 -4.70
N ASP A 508 11.55 21.49 -4.54
CA ASP A 508 12.26 21.09 -3.32
C ASP A 508 11.71 21.78 -2.07
N ASP A 509 11.19 23.01 -2.21
CA ASP A 509 10.69 23.85 -1.12
C ASP A 509 11.73 24.00 -0.01
N CYS A 510 11.33 23.80 1.24
CA CYS A 510 12.27 23.80 2.36
C CYS A 510 13.29 22.65 2.30
N GLY A 511 13.09 21.66 1.41
CA GLY A 511 13.91 20.46 1.17
C GLY A 511 15.38 20.69 0.82
N ASN A 512 15.84 21.94 0.67
CA ASN A 512 17.26 22.27 0.52
C ASN A 512 17.76 23.33 1.51
N GLN A 513 16.86 24.01 2.23
CA GLN A 513 17.17 25.24 2.97
C GLN A 513 16.90 25.11 4.48
N CYS A 514 16.12 24.11 4.89
CA CYS A 514 15.73 23.92 6.30
C CYS A 514 16.25 22.60 6.88
N GLY A 515 17.27 21.98 6.26
CA GLY A 515 17.80 20.68 6.67
C GLY A 515 16.86 19.50 6.38
N VAL A 516 15.95 19.67 5.42
CA VAL A 516 15.08 18.61 4.88
C VAL A 516 15.68 18.14 3.54
N ASP A 517 15.14 17.08 2.91
CA ASP A 517 15.68 16.50 1.69
C ASP A 517 15.04 17.01 0.38
N ALA A 518 15.82 16.98 -0.70
CA ALA A 518 15.49 17.52 -2.01
C ALA A 518 14.66 16.56 -2.88
N TYR A 519 13.33 16.63 -2.85
CA TYR A 519 12.46 15.70 -3.60
C TYR A 519 11.92 16.24 -4.93
N GLY A 520 12.11 17.54 -5.20
CA GLY A 520 11.42 18.24 -6.27
C GLY A 520 11.69 17.66 -7.66
N LEU A 521 10.67 17.66 -8.52
CA LEU A 521 10.90 17.61 -9.97
C LEU A 521 11.64 18.88 -10.45
N LEU A 522 11.41 19.99 -9.75
CA LEU A 522 12.04 21.29 -9.97
C LEU A 522 12.87 21.68 -8.75
N ARG A 523 13.98 22.36 -9.03
CA ARG A 523 14.73 23.13 -8.02
C ARG A 523 13.96 24.40 -7.64
N ASN A 524 14.28 24.99 -6.50
CA ASN A 524 13.63 26.23 -6.04
C ASN A 524 13.85 27.44 -6.97
N ASP A 525 14.90 27.42 -7.79
CA ASP A 525 15.15 28.42 -8.84
C ASP A 525 14.35 28.15 -10.13
N ASN A 526 13.43 27.18 -10.11
CA ASN A 526 12.58 26.77 -11.23
C ASN A 526 13.31 26.03 -12.36
N THR A 527 14.55 25.58 -12.12
CA THR A 527 15.30 24.74 -13.07
C THR A 527 14.79 23.29 -13.00
N PRO A 528 14.34 22.69 -14.12
CA PRO A 528 13.85 21.31 -14.13
C PRO A 528 14.98 20.30 -13.91
N ARG A 529 14.67 19.19 -13.22
CA ARG A 529 15.47 17.96 -13.24
C ARG A 529 15.03 17.06 -14.39
N LEU A 530 15.79 16.01 -14.66
CA LEU A 530 15.42 15.01 -15.66
C LEU A 530 14.05 14.41 -15.35
N SER A 531 13.76 14.13 -14.08
CA SER A 531 12.46 13.62 -13.61
C SER A 531 11.27 14.51 -14.02
N TYR A 532 11.41 15.84 -14.08
CA TYR A 532 10.38 16.73 -14.61
C TYR A 532 10.11 16.49 -16.11
N GLN A 533 11.16 16.21 -16.89
CA GLN A 533 11.06 15.89 -18.31
C GLN A 533 10.55 14.46 -18.55
N THR A 534 10.85 13.54 -17.63
CA THR A 534 10.38 12.15 -17.63
C THR A 534 8.89 12.04 -17.30
N TYR A 535 8.35 12.96 -16.50
CA TYR A 535 6.98 12.88 -15.99
C TYR A 535 5.90 12.77 -17.09
N PRO A 536 5.94 13.57 -18.19
CA PRO A 536 5.05 13.38 -19.34
C PRO A 536 5.19 12.01 -20.02
N LEU A 537 6.40 11.43 -20.09
CA LEU A 537 6.59 10.10 -20.67
C LEU A 537 5.83 9.04 -19.86
N VAL A 538 5.88 9.13 -18.53
CA VAL A 538 5.10 8.23 -17.65
C VAL A 538 3.61 8.42 -17.88
N PHE A 539 3.14 9.67 -18.00
CA PHE A 539 1.74 9.96 -18.33
C PHE A 539 1.33 9.29 -19.64
N ASP A 540 2.07 9.57 -20.71
CA ASP A 540 1.71 9.18 -22.06
C ASP A 540 1.72 7.67 -22.23
N GLN A 541 2.66 6.97 -21.59
CA GLN A 541 2.87 5.54 -21.81
C GLN A 541 2.21 4.65 -20.76
N LEU A 542 2.01 5.10 -19.52
CA LEU A 542 1.56 4.23 -18.41
C LEU A 542 0.18 4.58 -17.86
N THR A 543 -0.54 5.52 -18.48
CA THR A 543 -1.97 5.74 -18.24
C THR A 543 -2.82 5.03 -19.31
N ASN A 544 -4.08 4.71 -18.99
CA ASN A 544 -4.98 3.95 -19.87
C ASN A 544 -4.45 2.59 -20.33
N VAL A 545 -3.57 1.98 -19.54
CA VAL A 545 -3.00 0.68 -19.85
C VAL A 545 -3.57 -0.40 -18.95
N GLN A 546 -3.65 -1.62 -19.47
CA GLN A 546 -4.02 -2.79 -18.69
C GLN A 546 -2.81 -3.73 -18.60
N PRO A 547 -2.56 -4.36 -17.43
CA PRO A 547 -1.54 -5.40 -17.30
C PRO A 547 -1.72 -6.50 -18.36
N TYR A 548 -0.64 -6.89 -19.03
CA TYR A 548 -0.66 -7.94 -20.05
C TYR A 548 0.12 -9.17 -19.59
N TRP A 549 1.41 -9.03 -19.38
CA TRP A 549 2.27 -10.05 -18.78
C TRP A 549 3.44 -9.38 -18.09
N ARG A 550 3.99 -10.05 -17.08
CA ARG A 550 5.18 -9.60 -16.36
C ARG A 550 6.15 -10.75 -16.28
N ASP A 551 7.43 -10.44 -16.35
CA ASP A 551 8.47 -11.44 -16.30
C ASP A 551 9.71 -10.90 -15.58
N ARG A 552 10.45 -11.80 -14.97
CA ARG A 552 11.75 -11.51 -14.37
C ARG A 552 12.72 -12.58 -14.82
N ARG A 553 13.79 -12.23 -15.53
CA ARG A 553 14.63 -13.21 -16.27
C ARG A 553 16.11 -13.15 -15.94
N THR A 554 16.77 -14.31 -16.01
CA THR A 554 18.22 -14.45 -16.21
C THR A 554 18.49 -14.76 -17.68
N ILE A 555 18.90 -13.76 -18.48
CA ILE A 555 19.29 -13.85 -19.92
C ILE A 555 18.28 -14.59 -20.82
N THR A 556 18.09 -15.89 -20.66
CA THR A 556 17.21 -16.77 -21.44
C THR A 556 16.03 -17.38 -20.67
N ALA A 557 15.98 -17.31 -19.34
CA ALA A 557 14.97 -18.02 -18.53
C ALA A 557 14.32 -17.14 -17.47
N THR A 558 13.03 -17.33 -17.22
CA THR A 558 12.32 -16.73 -16.09
C THR A 558 12.89 -17.23 -14.77
N ASN A 559 13.23 -16.29 -13.89
CA ASN A 559 13.67 -16.52 -12.53
C ASN A 559 13.22 -15.35 -11.65
N TRP A 560 12.12 -15.54 -10.93
CA TRP A 560 11.51 -14.51 -10.09
C TRP A 560 12.36 -14.08 -8.89
N ILE A 561 13.31 -14.93 -8.50
CA ILE A 561 14.20 -14.69 -7.36
C ILE A 561 15.40 -13.85 -7.84
N SER A 562 16.22 -14.42 -8.71
CA SER A 562 17.53 -13.85 -9.10
C SER A 562 17.61 -13.25 -10.50
N GLY A 563 16.51 -13.20 -11.26
CA GLY A 563 16.51 -12.67 -12.63
C GLY A 563 16.95 -11.20 -12.70
N ASN A 564 17.99 -10.88 -13.46
CA ASN A 564 18.48 -9.50 -13.59
C ASN A 564 17.54 -8.59 -14.39
N GLN A 565 16.67 -9.12 -15.23
CA GLN A 565 15.78 -8.30 -16.05
C GLN A 565 14.42 -8.23 -15.38
N GLU A 566 13.91 -7.03 -15.14
CA GLU A 566 12.49 -6.81 -14.81
C GLU A 566 11.79 -6.33 -16.08
N ILE A 567 10.66 -6.96 -16.41
CA ILE A 567 9.91 -6.67 -17.64
C ILE A 567 8.42 -6.66 -17.31
N LEU A 568 7.76 -5.53 -17.56
CA LEU A 568 6.31 -5.37 -17.42
C LEU A 568 5.73 -4.98 -18.77
N ALA A 569 4.84 -5.82 -19.30
CA ALA A 569 4.09 -5.54 -20.50
C ALA A 569 2.65 -5.17 -20.18
N PHE A 570 2.16 -4.20 -20.94
CA PHE A 570 0.81 -3.70 -20.88
C PHE A 570 0.19 -3.70 -22.26
N LYS A 571 -1.14 -3.78 -22.28
CA LYS A 571 -1.96 -3.58 -23.47
C LYS A 571 -2.69 -2.25 -23.35
N ARG A 572 -2.81 -1.55 -24.48
CA ARG A 572 -3.66 -0.37 -24.65
C ARG A 572 -4.72 -0.68 -25.72
N PRO A 573 -5.88 -1.23 -25.33
CA PRO A 573 -6.95 -1.61 -26.26
C PRO A 573 -7.28 -0.49 -27.25
N ALA A 574 -7.50 0.73 -26.75
CA ALA A 574 -7.91 1.89 -27.54
C ALA A 574 -7.02 2.19 -28.77
N THR A 575 -5.75 1.81 -28.74
CA THR A 575 -4.80 2.02 -29.86
C THR A 575 -4.24 0.73 -30.44
N GLY A 576 -4.56 -0.44 -29.88
CA GLY A 576 -3.96 -1.72 -30.27
C GLY A 576 -2.48 -1.85 -29.89
N GLU A 577 -1.98 -0.99 -28.99
CA GLU A 577 -0.56 -0.97 -28.63
C GLU A 577 -0.22 -1.96 -27.52
N ARG A 578 0.96 -2.58 -27.66
CA ARG A 578 1.70 -3.25 -26.60
C ARG A 578 2.81 -2.34 -26.12
N ILE A 579 2.86 -2.11 -24.81
CA ILE A 579 3.82 -1.24 -24.14
C ILE A 579 4.64 -2.10 -23.17
N VAL A 580 5.95 -2.15 -23.32
CA VAL A 580 6.84 -2.98 -22.49
C VAL A 580 7.87 -2.10 -21.80
N VAL A 581 7.80 -2.03 -20.48
CA VAL A 581 8.78 -1.34 -19.62
C VAL A 581 9.79 -2.35 -19.11
N MET A 582 11.07 -2.03 -19.19
CA MET A 582 12.13 -2.97 -18.81
C MET A 582 13.38 -2.28 -18.27
N TRP A 583 14.06 -2.94 -17.34
CA TRP A 583 15.32 -2.47 -16.74
C TRP A 583 16.14 -3.61 -16.13
N THR A 584 17.41 -3.33 -15.81
CA THR A 584 18.25 -4.23 -15.01
C THR A 584 17.99 -4.03 -13.52
N ARG A 585 17.94 -5.11 -12.77
CA ARG A 585 17.78 -5.08 -11.31
C ARG A 585 19.15 -4.96 -10.62
N TYR A 586 20.21 -5.49 -11.21
CA TYR A 586 21.55 -5.59 -10.62
C TYR A 586 22.53 -4.61 -11.25
N TYR A 587 23.71 -4.51 -10.64
CA TYR A 587 24.85 -3.67 -11.05
C TYR A 587 25.61 -4.19 -12.26
N THR A 588 24.91 -4.87 -13.17
CA THR A 588 25.47 -5.45 -14.40
C THR A 588 24.53 -5.19 -15.55
N ASP A 589 25.09 -4.76 -16.68
CA ASP A 589 24.35 -4.57 -17.92
C ASP A 589 23.63 -5.86 -18.32
N ALA A 590 22.53 -5.70 -19.05
CA ALA A 590 21.81 -6.82 -19.64
C ALA A 590 21.35 -6.51 -21.06
N THR A 591 20.97 -7.55 -21.79
CA THR A 591 20.24 -7.43 -23.06
C THR A 591 18.95 -8.20 -22.95
N VAL A 592 17.83 -7.52 -23.13
CA VAL A 592 16.51 -8.13 -23.21
C VAL A 592 16.22 -8.47 -24.67
N VAL A 593 15.88 -9.74 -24.92
CA VAL A 593 15.41 -10.20 -26.23
C VAL A 593 13.89 -10.39 -26.18
N LEU A 594 13.15 -9.68 -27.02
CA LEU A 594 11.69 -9.70 -27.07
C LEU A 594 11.22 -10.05 -28.48
N SER A 595 10.34 -11.05 -28.59
CA SER A 595 9.63 -11.33 -29.83
C SER A 595 8.80 -10.12 -30.25
N ALA A 596 8.96 -9.69 -31.50
CA ALA A 596 8.22 -8.59 -32.06
C ALA A 596 6.79 -8.99 -32.41
N THR A 597 5.86 -8.04 -32.27
CA THR A 597 4.47 -8.18 -32.71
C THR A 597 4.15 -7.25 -33.88
N ALA A 598 5.06 -6.31 -34.20
CA ALA A 598 4.99 -5.45 -35.37
C ALA A 598 6.30 -5.42 -36.17
N PRO A 599 6.28 -4.88 -37.42
CA PRO A 599 7.49 -4.67 -38.22
C PRO A 599 8.48 -3.64 -37.63
N SER A 600 8.04 -2.80 -36.70
CA SER A 600 8.87 -1.82 -36.01
C SER A 600 8.27 -1.43 -34.66
N ALA A 601 9.10 -0.87 -33.77
CA ALA A 601 8.69 -0.36 -32.47
C ALA A 601 9.36 0.98 -32.19
N ARG A 602 8.76 1.79 -31.31
CA ARG A 602 9.41 2.96 -30.70
C ARG A 602 10.06 2.54 -29.39
N LEU A 603 11.33 2.84 -29.21
CA LEU A 603 12.06 2.61 -27.97
C LEU A 603 12.37 3.96 -27.30
N PHE A 604 11.69 4.23 -26.20
CA PHE A 604 11.81 5.46 -25.41
C PHE A 604 12.88 5.35 -24.33
N TYR A 605 13.49 6.50 -24.03
CA TYR A 605 14.47 6.74 -22.97
C TYR A 605 13.88 7.67 -21.89
N PRO A 606 14.49 7.73 -20.69
CA PRO A 606 13.94 8.53 -19.58
C PRO A 606 13.76 10.02 -19.87
N ASP A 607 14.52 10.60 -20.78
CA ASP A 607 14.39 12.01 -21.21
C ASP A 607 13.21 12.25 -22.16
N GLY A 608 12.43 11.21 -22.49
CA GLY A 608 11.31 11.28 -23.44
C GLY A 608 11.72 11.14 -24.90
N SER A 609 13.02 11.12 -25.21
CA SER A 609 13.48 10.82 -26.57
C SER A 609 13.16 9.37 -26.95
N PHE A 610 13.01 9.09 -28.24
CA PHE A 610 12.82 7.74 -28.73
C PHE A 610 13.52 7.50 -30.07
N GLN A 611 13.79 6.22 -30.35
CA GLN A 611 14.22 5.75 -31.66
C GLN A 611 13.24 4.72 -32.21
N THR A 612 13.11 4.65 -33.53
CA THR A 612 12.42 3.54 -34.21
C THR A 612 13.40 2.39 -34.37
N ILE A 613 13.04 1.21 -33.86
CA ILE A 613 13.81 -0.03 -33.98
C ILE A 613 13.06 -1.05 -34.83
N PHE A 614 13.82 -1.92 -35.49
CA PHE A 614 13.30 -2.97 -36.36
C PHE A 614 13.74 -4.33 -35.83
N PRO A 615 12.86 -5.34 -35.84
CA PRO A 615 13.23 -6.66 -35.35
C PRO A 615 14.15 -7.36 -36.33
N ASN A 616 15.14 -8.08 -35.81
CA ASN A 616 15.98 -8.99 -36.57
C ASN A 616 15.57 -10.43 -36.27
N GLY A 617 15.24 -11.22 -37.29
CA GLY A 617 14.74 -12.58 -37.09
C GLY A 617 13.46 -12.66 -36.24
N GLY A 618 12.62 -11.61 -36.27
CA GLY A 618 11.37 -11.54 -35.52
C GLY A 618 11.52 -11.13 -34.05
N ALA A 619 12.68 -10.64 -33.60
CA ALA A 619 12.89 -10.16 -32.25
C ALA A 619 13.67 -8.84 -32.17
N TYR A 620 13.42 -8.09 -31.10
CA TYR A 620 14.22 -6.94 -30.69
C TYR A 620 15.29 -7.37 -29.68
N ALA A 621 16.51 -6.89 -29.83
CA ALA A 621 17.57 -6.99 -28.83
C ALA A 621 17.81 -5.60 -28.22
N ILE A 622 17.49 -5.44 -26.94
CA ILE A 622 17.45 -4.15 -26.26
C ILE A 622 18.48 -4.14 -25.14
N SER A 623 19.49 -3.29 -25.26
CA SER A 623 20.51 -3.10 -24.23
C SER A 623 19.96 -2.30 -23.05
N LEU A 624 20.16 -2.82 -21.85
CA LEU A 624 19.76 -2.22 -20.59
C LEU A 624 21.01 -1.93 -19.75
N PRO A 625 21.27 -0.66 -19.39
CA PRO A 625 22.37 -0.30 -18.50
C PRO A 625 22.19 -0.94 -17.12
N ALA A 626 23.30 -1.23 -16.45
CA ALA A 626 23.36 -1.62 -15.05
C ALA A 626 22.65 -0.61 -14.13
N ALA A 627 22.14 -1.10 -12.99
CA ALA A 627 21.80 -0.23 -11.87
C ALA A 627 23.05 0.52 -11.39
N SER A 628 22.88 1.78 -10.98
CA SER A 628 23.95 2.61 -10.41
C SER A 628 23.72 2.95 -8.94
N ASN A 629 22.47 2.92 -8.46
CA ASN A 629 22.14 3.40 -7.12
C ASN A 629 22.64 2.41 -6.03
N ARG A 630 23.51 2.91 -5.15
CA ARG A 630 24.11 2.15 -4.03
C ARG A 630 23.84 2.80 -2.67
N ASN A 631 22.85 3.67 -2.62
CA ASN A 631 22.61 4.57 -1.51
C ASN A 631 21.58 3.98 -0.57
N PHE A 632 21.95 2.89 0.10
CA PHE A 632 21.14 2.22 1.11
C PHE A 632 22.00 1.82 2.30
N LEU A 633 21.42 1.81 3.51
CA LEU A 633 22.11 1.38 4.72
C LEU A 633 22.26 -0.16 4.70
N GLY A 634 23.50 -0.66 4.67
CA GLY A 634 23.80 -2.09 4.74
C GLY A 634 24.02 -2.58 6.19
N THR A 635 23.42 -3.73 6.52
CA THR A 635 23.62 -4.59 7.73
C THR A 635 24.18 -3.90 8.98
N ASN A 636 23.34 -3.11 9.66
CA ASN A 636 23.27 -2.95 11.13
C ASN A 636 22.14 -1.94 11.43
N GLY A 637 20.89 -2.35 11.15
CA GLY A 637 19.71 -1.49 11.34
C GLY A 637 18.47 -1.81 10.49
N GLY A 638 18.45 -2.95 9.77
CA GLY A 638 17.30 -3.44 8.99
C GLY A 638 17.06 -2.65 7.69
N VAL A 639 17.28 -3.16 6.47
CA VAL A 639 17.16 -4.50 5.90
C VAL A 639 18.29 -4.61 4.86
N ALA A 640 19.18 -5.60 5.00
CA ALA A 640 20.06 -6.01 3.90
C ALA A 640 19.18 -6.52 2.75
N PRO A 641 19.56 -6.38 1.46
CA PRO A 641 18.70 -6.77 0.35
C PRO A 641 18.23 -8.22 0.53
N ASP A 642 16.96 -8.41 0.90
CA ASP A 642 16.38 -9.74 1.02
C ASP A 642 15.93 -10.21 -0.37
N SER A 643 16.93 -10.69 -1.11
CA SER A 643 16.88 -11.66 -2.21
C SER A 643 15.99 -11.45 -3.44
N THR A 644 15.12 -10.43 -3.51
CA THR A 644 14.25 -10.19 -4.69
C THR A 644 14.21 -8.74 -5.18
N GLY A 645 15.16 -7.90 -4.77
CA GLY A 645 15.50 -6.59 -5.36
C GLY A 645 16.97 -6.25 -5.07
N SER A 646 17.80 -6.14 -6.11
CA SER A 646 19.27 -6.14 -5.99
C SER A 646 19.94 -4.77 -6.00
N ALA A 647 19.23 -3.75 -6.44
CA ALA A 647 19.53 -2.34 -6.23
C ALA A 647 18.23 -1.64 -5.80
N PRO A 648 18.26 -0.59 -4.95
CA PRO A 648 17.06 0.15 -4.57
C PRO A 648 16.32 0.73 -5.79
N ILE A 649 17.11 1.19 -6.76
CA ILE A 649 16.66 1.70 -8.05
C ILE A 649 17.41 0.89 -9.11
N GLY A 650 16.67 0.23 -10.00
CA GLY A 650 17.26 -0.50 -11.12
C GLY A 650 17.94 0.42 -12.13
N GLY A 651 18.61 -0.16 -13.12
CA GLY A 651 19.23 0.59 -14.22
C GLY A 651 18.26 1.48 -14.99
N SER A 652 18.82 2.40 -15.77
CA SER A 652 18.06 3.31 -16.63
C SER A 652 17.06 2.52 -17.50
N PRO A 653 15.74 2.72 -17.32
CA PRO A 653 14.73 1.89 -17.97
C PRO A 653 14.58 2.21 -19.46
N ARG A 654 13.96 1.28 -20.18
CA ARG A 654 13.50 1.46 -21.56
C ARG A 654 12.00 1.18 -21.63
N ILE A 655 11.28 1.92 -22.48
CA ILE A 655 9.88 1.65 -22.78
C ILE A 655 9.78 1.36 -24.28
N LEU A 656 9.37 0.14 -24.63
CA LEU A 656 9.09 -0.26 -26.01
C LEU A 656 7.59 -0.11 -26.27
N VAL A 657 7.22 0.51 -27.39
CA VAL A 657 5.83 0.63 -27.83
C VAL A 657 5.71 0.16 -29.27
N GLU A 658 4.84 -0.81 -29.51
CA GLU A 658 4.54 -1.36 -30.83
C GLU A 658 3.08 -1.76 -30.95
N ILE A 659 2.61 -2.02 -32.17
CA ILE A 659 1.29 -2.62 -32.36
C ILE A 659 1.36 -4.11 -32.04
N ASP A 660 0.35 -4.62 -31.33
CA ASP A 660 0.18 -6.05 -31.13
C ASP A 660 -1.18 -6.48 -31.68
N PRO A 661 -1.23 -7.28 -32.76
CA PRO A 661 -2.49 -7.78 -33.33
C PRO A 661 -3.37 -8.56 -32.34
N ALA A 662 -2.80 -9.06 -31.23
CA ALA A 662 -3.57 -9.69 -30.16
C ALA A 662 -4.28 -8.69 -29.24
N VAL A 663 -3.86 -7.42 -29.25
CA VAL A 663 -4.50 -6.33 -28.50
C VAL A 663 -5.61 -5.73 -29.37
N LYS A 664 -6.86 -6.00 -28.99
CA LYS A 664 -8.06 -5.47 -29.67
C LYS A 664 -8.60 -4.25 -28.92
N PRO A 665 -9.20 -3.26 -29.61
CA PRO A 665 -9.97 -2.17 -29.01
C PRO A 665 -11.15 -2.62 -28.17
#